data_AF-A0A1A6HE02-F1
#
_entry.id   AF-A0A1A6HE02-F1
#
_cell.length_a   1.000
_cell.length_b   1.000
_cell.length_c   1.000
_cell.angle_alpha   90.00
_cell.angle_beta   90.00
_cell.angle_gamma   90.00
#
_symmetry.space_group_name_H-M   'P 1'
#
loop_
_entity.id
_entity.type
_entity.pdbx_description
1 polymer ?
#
loop_
_entity_poly.entity_id
_entity_poly.type
_entity_poly.pdbx_seq_one_letter_code
_entity_poly.pdbx_strand_id
1 'polypeptide(L)'
;MGQSQASRMRPPLSQQSSPGEGLPTERSRQWTRSRRVLIAVLLCGLLLGSPVLWVYIFRNCGPPLSFCFAAHCETPVCLDLMARYLASGNSNVDPCTDFFSFVCEKANGTSNSFQALTEENKSQLWRLLETPGSWHLGSGEEKAFQFYNSCMDIDAIEAEGVGPLQQIIEEFCLSSSKLGGWHISGNWTSLDFNRTLRLLMSQYGHFPFFRAYLQPHPTPPHTPVIQIDQPEFDILLQKEQEQKIYAQILREQLTYLNRLGTLLGGDPQKVQQHTAWFISFASRLFQFLRPPEQQEAQDKLFHVVTIDELQEMAPAIDWLSCLQATFTPMSLSPAQTLVVRDLDYLRNMSQLVEEELLANRDLVQSYMILGLVDTLSPALDSKFREARRELRQKLWELKERPPLPAYPRWMKCVEDTGDFFEPTLAALFVREAFGPSIQSAAMELFAEIKDAVIVRLKKLSWISEGTLKEALNKLTKLQVEMGAPKLSLKPDLAKEEYSDIQLGPSFLQSFLSCVRSLQGRNVRHFLQPFPYHRWKGSPWGVNAYYSVSDHVVVFPAGLLQPPFFHPGYPRYGPFSEGEAVNFGAAGSIMAHELLRIFYQLLLPGGCPACDTHVLQEALLCLERHYAAFPSPNMSPFNGSHTLLENAGDIGGLAIAFQAYSKSIVEHHGEMTLPNQDLSPYQLFFRSYAQVMCRELSSQDPQDTYSPPSLRIHGPLSNTPEFAKHFYCPRGTLLNPSARCKLW
;
A
#
# COMPACT_ATOMS: atom_id res chain seq x y z
N MET A 1 26.92 16.99 -81.08
CA MET A 1 27.37 17.49 -82.39
C MET A 1 28.83 17.95 -82.27
N GLY A 2 29.71 17.45 -83.15
CA GLY A 2 31.08 17.95 -83.46
C GLY A 2 32.18 17.67 -82.42
N GLN A 3 33.05 16.66 -82.59
CA GLN A 3 34.33 16.65 -83.36
C GLN A 3 35.38 17.63 -82.80
N SER A 4 36.51 17.21 -82.21
CA SER A 4 37.68 16.41 -82.68
C SER A 4 38.80 17.26 -83.31
N GLN A 5 39.99 17.22 -82.67
CA GLN A 5 41.37 17.23 -83.24
C GLN A 5 41.83 18.44 -84.09
N ALA A 6 43.08 18.85 -84.24
CA ALA A 6 44.43 18.50 -83.76
C ALA A 6 45.39 19.60 -84.28
N SER A 7 46.61 19.73 -83.74
CA SER A 7 47.85 19.56 -84.53
C SER A 7 49.13 19.93 -83.74
N ARG A 8 50.17 19.15 -84.01
CA ARG A 8 51.55 19.16 -83.47
C ARG A 8 52.44 20.16 -84.20
N MET A 9 53.55 20.57 -83.57
CA MET A 9 54.87 20.69 -84.21
C MET A 9 56.01 20.37 -83.21
N ARG A 10 57.24 20.23 -83.74
CA ARG A 10 58.32 19.26 -83.38
C ARG A 10 59.51 19.92 -82.59
N PRO A 11 60.58 19.15 -82.22
CA PRO A 11 61.52 19.42 -81.11
C PRO A 11 62.83 20.12 -81.54
N PRO A 12 63.88 20.23 -80.68
CA PRO A 12 64.91 19.16 -80.61
C PRO A 12 65.61 18.93 -79.23
N LEU A 13 66.45 17.89 -79.25
CA LEU A 13 67.30 17.27 -78.21
C LEU A 13 68.60 18.04 -77.85
N SER A 14 69.23 17.53 -76.77
CA SER A 14 70.65 17.61 -76.34
C SER A 14 70.94 18.69 -75.28
N GLN A 15 71.71 18.46 -74.21
CA GLN A 15 72.87 17.57 -74.03
C GLN A 15 73.15 17.29 -72.53
N GLN A 16 73.76 16.13 -72.26
CA GLN A 16 74.23 15.65 -70.96
C GLN A 16 75.37 16.51 -70.36
N SER A 17 75.43 16.61 -69.02
CA SER A 17 76.59 16.19 -68.20
C SER A 17 76.42 16.53 -66.71
N SER A 18 76.62 15.52 -65.86
CA SER A 18 77.17 15.64 -64.50
C SER A 18 78.68 15.30 -64.58
N PRO A 19 79.53 15.38 -63.53
CA PRO A 19 79.28 15.76 -62.13
C PRO A 19 80.32 16.76 -61.55
N GLY A 20 80.03 17.32 -60.37
CA GLY A 20 81.01 18.06 -59.58
C GLY A 20 80.60 18.11 -58.12
N GLU A 21 81.36 17.42 -57.27
CA GLU A 21 81.20 17.34 -55.83
C GLU A 21 81.23 18.73 -55.16
N GLY A 22 80.32 18.97 -54.21
CA GLY A 22 80.31 20.13 -53.33
C GLY A 22 79.74 19.75 -51.96
N LEU A 23 80.58 19.87 -50.93
CA LEU A 23 80.28 19.55 -49.53
C LEU A 23 79.03 20.29 -48.99
N PRO A 24 78.17 19.65 -48.17
CA PRO A 24 77.03 20.33 -47.56
C PRO A 24 77.46 21.17 -46.35
N THR A 25 77.06 22.44 -46.38
CA THR A 25 77.23 23.47 -45.36
C THR A 25 76.53 23.15 -44.04
N GLU A 26 77.10 23.65 -42.93
CA GLU A 26 76.74 23.39 -41.52
C GLU A 26 75.26 23.56 -41.14
N ARG A 27 74.46 24.28 -41.95
CA ARG A 27 73.02 24.50 -41.69
C ARG A 27 72.14 23.27 -41.90
N SER A 28 72.59 22.27 -42.68
CA SER A 28 71.84 21.03 -42.96
C SER A 28 71.92 19.99 -41.81
N ARG A 29 72.98 20.03 -40.99
CA ARG A 29 73.21 19.09 -39.88
C ARG A 29 72.34 19.37 -38.65
N GLN A 30 71.97 20.62 -38.40
CA GLN A 30 71.10 20.97 -37.25
C GLN A 30 69.66 20.52 -37.47
N TRP A 31 69.12 20.69 -38.67
CA TRP A 31 67.73 20.32 -38.98
C TRP A 31 67.51 18.80 -39.00
N THR A 32 68.50 18.05 -39.47
CA THR A 32 68.49 16.57 -39.42
C THR A 32 68.67 16.01 -38.01
N ARG A 33 69.45 16.67 -37.13
CA ARG A 33 69.53 16.31 -35.70
C ARG A 33 68.22 16.58 -34.96
N SER A 34 67.62 17.76 -35.13
CA SER A 34 66.35 18.08 -34.46
C SER A 34 65.22 17.16 -34.89
N ARG A 35 65.15 16.79 -36.18
CA ARG A 35 64.16 15.82 -36.69
C ARG A 35 64.40 14.41 -36.15
N ARG A 36 65.66 13.97 -35.99
CA ARG A 36 65.97 12.67 -35.37
C ARG A 36 65.64 12.64 -33.88
N VAL A 37 65.86 13.74 -33.16
CA VAL A 37 65.48 13.87 -31.75
C VAL A 37 63.96 13.88 -31.60
N LEU A 38 63.22 14.60 -32.45
CA LEU A 38 61.76 14.62 -32.40
C LEU A 38 61.15 13.25 -32.69
N ILE A 39 61.69 12.52 -33.69
CA ILE A 39 61.28 11.15 -34.00
C ILE A 39 61.63 10.21 -32.85
N ALA A 40 62.81 10.35 -32.23
CA ALA A 40 63.21 9.54 -31.08
C ALA A 40 62.31 9.80 -29.85
N VAL A 41 61.91 11.05 -29.60
CA VAL A 41 60.99 11.42 -28.51
C VAL A 41 59.58 10.89 -28.78
N LEU A 42 59.08 10.98 -30.02
CA LEU A 42 57.78 10.40 -30.40
C LEU A 42 57.80 8.87 -30.31
N LEU A 43 58.87 8.22 -30.74
CA LEU A 43 59.04 6.78 -30.61
C LEU A 43 59.17 6.35 -29.14
N CYS A 44 59.90 7.10 -28.31
CA CYS A 44 59.97 6.84 -26.87
C CYS A 44 58.61 7.09 -26.19
N GLY A 45 57.87 8.12 -26.60
CA GLY A 45 56.52 8.40 -26.09
C GLY A 45 55.53 7.28 -26.45
N LEU A 46 55.63 6.71 -27.65
CA LEU A 46 54.84 5.54 -28.07
C LEU A 46 55.30 4.27 -27.34
N LEU A 47 56.60 4.03 -27.20
CA LEU A 47 57.16 2.85 -26.53
C LEU A 47 56.98 2.86 -25.01
N LEU A 48 56.87 4.03 -24.38
CA LEU A 48 56.63 4.17 -22.93
C LEU A 48 55.14 4.39 -22.61
N GLY A 49 54.40 5.10 -23.47
CA GLY A 49 52.97 5.34 -23.29
C GLY A 49 52.14 4.09 -23.57
N SER A 50 52.53 3.25 -24.53
CA SER A 50 51.83 2.01 -24.85
C SER A 50 51.83 1.00 -23.70
N PRO A 51 52.95 0.66 -23.03
CA PRO A 51 52.93 -0.27 -21.90
C PRO A 51 52.26 0.31 -20.66
N VAL A 52 52.30 1.63 -20.43
CA VAL A 52 51.53 2.25 -19.31
C VAL A 52 50.03 2.22 -19.60
N LEU A 53 49.61 2.48 -20.84
CA LEU A 53 48.22 2.33 -21.27
C LEU A 53 47.79 0.86 -21.22
N TRP A 54 48.64 -0.06 -21.64
CA TRP A 54 48.38 -1.50 -21.55
C TRP A 54 48.34 -1.99 -20.11
N VAL A 55 49.20 -1.50 -19.22
CA VAL A 55 49.14 -1.84 -17.77
C VAL A 55 47.92 -1.19 -17.13
N TYR A 56 47.53 0.02 -17.49
CA TYR A 56 46.28 0.64 -17.05
C TYR A 56 45.06 -0.15 -17.53
N ILE A 57 45.07 -0.59 -18.79
CA ILE A 57 44.04 -1.45 -19.37
C ILE A 57 44.06 -2.84 -18.72
N PHE A 58 45.21 -3.48 -18.49
CA PHE A 58 45.29 -4.81 -17.86
C PHE A 58 44.97 -4.79 -16.36
N ARG A 59 45.26 -3.67 -15.68
CA ARG A 59 45.01 -3.50 -14.25
C ARG A 59 43.55 -3.12 -13.98
N ASN A 60 42.90 -2.43 -14.92
CA ASN A 60 41.46 -2.13 -14.85
C ASN A 60 40.59 -3.17 -15.59
N CYS A 61 41.14 -3.93 -16.54
CA CYS A 61 40.48 -5.01 -17.29
C CYS A 61 41.45 -6.22 -17.39
N GLY A 62 41.26 -7.25 -16.57
CA GLY A 62 42.08 -8.47 -16.63
C GLY A 62 41.96 -9.25 -17.96
N PRO A 63 42.90 -10.14 -18.30
CA PRO A 63 42.93 -10.81 -19.61
C PRO A 63 42.44 -12.28 -19.57
N PRO A 64 41.99 -12.88 -20.72
CA PRO A 64 41.80 -12.27 -22.04
C PRO A 64 40.33 -12.23 -22.52
N LEU A 65 39.95 -11.05 -23.03
CA LEU A 65 39.16 -10.83 -24.26
C LEU A 65 37.72 -11.34 -24.42
N SER A 66 37.02 -11.77 -23.36
CA SER A 66 35.56 -12.03 -23.41
C SER A 66 34.68 -11.09 -22.57
N PHE A 67 35.23 -10.13 -21.81
CA PHE A 67 34.49 -9.43 -20.76
C PHE A 67 34.55 -7.89 -20.79
N CYS A 68 34.62 -7.26 -21.97
CA CYS A 68 34.45 -5.80 -22.11
C CYS A 68 33.07 -5.39 -22.69
N PHE A 69 32.09 -6.30 -22.70
CA PHE A 69 30.69 -5.92 -22.84
C PHE A 69 30.11 -5.64 -21.45
N ALA A 70 29.22 -4.66 -21.34
CA ALA A 70 28.40 -4.48 -20.13
C ALA A 70 27.86 -5.86 -19.73
N ALA A 71 28.24 -6.34 -18.56
CA ALA A 71 27.77 -7.65 -18.08
C ALA A 71 26.27 -7.49 -17.84
N HIS A 72 25.46 -8.21 -18.61
CA HIS A 72 24.02 -8.21 -18.46
C HIS A 72 23.61 -9.25 -17.42
N CYS A 73 22.59 -8.93 -16.63
CA CYS A 73 22.04 -9.91 -15.70
C CYS A 73 21.11 -10.90 -16.44
N GLU A 74 21.54 -12.17 -16.54
CA GLU A 74 20.80 -13.25 -17.22
C GLU A 74 20.07 -14.19 -16.24
N THR A 75 19.99 -13.85 -14.96
CA THR A 75 19.24 -14.67 -13.99
C THR A 75 17.75 -14.69 -14.35
N PRO A 76 17.00 -15.76 -14.01
CA PRO A 76 15.56 -15.82 -14.30
C PRO A 76 14.79 -14.61 -13.76
N VAL A 77 15.20 -14.08 -12.61
CA VAL A 77 14.57 -12.91 -11.99
C VAL A 77 14.89 -11.62 -12.73
N CYS A 78 16.10 -11.46 -13.26
CA CYS A 78 16.44 -10.33 -14.12
C CYS A 78 15.69 -10.37 -15.46
N LEU A 79 15.51 -11.57 -16.02
CA LEU A 79 14.72 -11.77 -17.24
C LEU A 79 13.23 -11.49 -16.99
N ASP A 80 12.67 -11.91 -15.85
CA ASP A 80 11.30 -11.58 -15.46
C ASP A 80 11.13 -10.07 -15.24
N LEU A 81 12.08 -9.42 -14.55
CA LEU A 81 12.06 -7.97 -14.36
C LEU A 81 12.15 -7.22 -15.70
N MET A 82 13.04 -7.65 -16.59
CA MET A 82 13.14 -7.10 -17.95
C MET A 82 11.82 -7.28 -18.70
N ALA A 83 11.23 -8.47 -18.65
CA ALA A 83 9.94 -8.75 -19.28
C ALA A 83 8.84 -7.84 -18.72
N ARG A 84 8.79 -7.62 -17.39
CA ARG A 84 7.87 -6.67 -16.76
C ARG A 84 8.08 -5.24 -17.25
N TYR A 85 9.33 -4.79 -17.38
CA TYR A 85 9.66 -3.45 -17.85
C TYR A 85 9.37 -3.25 -19.34
N LEU A 86 9.54 -4.27 -20.18
CA LEU A 86 9.06 -4.25 -21.56
C LEU A 86 7.52 -4.35 -21.61
N ALA A 87 6.94 -5.04 -20.63
CA ALA A 87 5.50 -5.17 -20.44
C ALA A 87 4.85 -3.92 -19.82
N SER A 88 5.61 -2.92 -19.37
CA SER A 88 5.14 -1.62 -18.87
C SER A 88 5.68 -0.45 -19.69
N GLY A 89 4.95 0.67 -19.68
CA GLY A 89 5.44 1.94 -20.24
C GLY A 89 5.37 2.08 -21.75
N ASN A 90 5.70 3.30 -22.19
CA ASN A 90 5.65 3.75 -23.57
C ASN A 90 6.97 4.43 -23.96
N SER A 91 7.82 3.71 -24.70
CA SER A 91 9.13 4.22 -25.16
C SER A 91 9.05 5.38 -26.16
N ASN A 92 7.85 5.71 -26.66
CA ASN A 92 7.65 6.86 -27.55
C ASN A 92 7.47 8.19 -26.79
N VAL A 93 7.31 8.14 -25.47
CA VAL A 93 7.18 9.33 -24.62
C VAL A 93 8.57 9.77 -24.15
N ASP A 94 8.83 11.08 -24.21
CA ASP A 94 10.08 11.64 -23.69
C ASP A 94 10.07 11.54 -22.14
N PRO A 95 11.05 10.85 -21.51
CA PRO A 95 11.15 10.73 -20.06
C PRO A 95 11.31 12.08 -19.34
N CYS A 96 11.73 13.13 -20.05
CA CYS A 96 11.87 14.48 -19.50
C CYS A 96 10.60 15.32 -19.58
N THR A 97 9.58 14.87 -20.32
CA THR A 97 8.25 15.50 -20.37
C THR A 97 7.26 14.77 -19.48
N ASP A 98 7.21 13.44 -19.57
CA ASP A 98 6.29 12.64 -18.79
C ASP A 98 6.89 11.26 -18.46
N PHE A 99 7.52 11.21 -17.29
CA PHE A 99 8.11 9.96 -16.80
C PHE A 99 7.08 8.93 -16.34
N PHE A 100 5.85 9.35 -16.03
CA PHE A 100 4.78 8.43 -15.64
C PHE A 100 4.33 7.65 -16.88
N SER A 101 3.99 8.31 -17.97
CA SER A 101 3.63 7.63 -19.22
C SER A 101 4.78 6.80 -19.79
N PHE A 102 6.02 7.28 -19.67
CA PHE A 102 7.21 6.54 -20.08
C PHE A 102 7.33 5.17 -19.38
N VAL A 103 6.98 5.06 -18.09
CA VAL A 103 7.14 3.83 -17.29
C VAL A 103 5.85 3.04 -17.10
N CYS A 104 4.71 3.70 -16.96
CA CYS A 104 3.47 3.12 -16.45
C CYS A 104 2.39 2.87 -17.51
N GLU A 105 2.33 3.69 -18.57
CA GLU A 105 1.20 3.66 -19.52
C GLU A 105 1.46 2.82 -20.76
N LYS A 106 0.41 2.11 -21.21
CA LYS A 106 0.36 1.38 -22.48
C LYS A 106 -0.94 1.65 -23.23
N ALA A 107 -0.99 1.22 -24.48
CA ALA A 107 -2.18 1.30 -25.34
C ALA A 107 -3.44 0.63 -24.72
N ASN A 108 -3.28 -0.34 -23.81
CA ASN A 108 -4.38 -1.11 -23.19
C ASN A 108 -4.59 -0.81 -21.69
N GLY A 109 -3.93 0.18 -21.10
CA GLY A 109 -4.11 0.54 -19.68
C GLY A 109 -2.82 0.92 -18.94
N THR A 110 -2.94 1.19 -17.64
CA THR A 110 -1.82 1.58 -16.76
C THR A 110 -1.41 0.39 -15.90
N SER A 111 -0.11 0.16 -15.74
CA SER A 111 0.40 -0.86 -14.81
C SER A 111 0.11 -0.49 -13.35
N ASN A 112 -0.35 -1.45 -12.53
CA ASN A 112 -0.54 -1.28 -11.09
C ASN A 112 0.32 -2.28 -10.31
N SER A 113 1.51 -1.85 -9.91
CA SER A 113 2.51 -2.74 -9.30
C SER A 113 2.08 -3.28 -7.93
N PHE A 114 1.41 -2.47 -7.12
CA PHE A 114 0.90 -2.89 -5.81
C PHE A 114 -0.26 -3.88 -5.93
N GLN A 115 -1.21 -3.62 -6.84
CA GLN A 115 -2.32 -4.54 -7.08
C GLN A 115 -1.82 -5.87 -7.66
N ALA A 116 -0.93 -5.82 -8.65
CA ALA A 116 -0.36 -7.03 -9.26
C ALA A 116 0.35 -7.91 -8.21
N LEU A 117 1.12 -7.28 -7.30
CA LEU A 117 1.77 -8.03 -6.22
C LEU A 117 0.76 -8.56 -5.19
N THR A 118 -0.29 -7.80 -4.88
CA THR A 118 -1.37 -8.26 -3.99
C THR A 118 -2.06 -9.49 -4.58
N GLU A 119 -2.38 -9.48 -5.87
CA GLU A 119 -2.99 -10.60 -6.58
C GLU A 119 -2.05 -11.81 -6.67
N GLU A 120 -0.74 -11.60 -6.89
CA GLU A 120 0.25 -12.68 -6.86
C GLU A 120 0.38 -13.29 -5.47
N ASN A 121 0.44 -12.49 -4.40
CA ASN A 121 0.50 -12.99 -3.03
C ASN A 121 -0.73 -13.83 -2.67
N LYS A 122 -1.92 -13.37 -3.08
CA LYS A 122 -3.17 -14.15 -2.94
C LYS A 122 -3.12 -15.43 -3.77
N SER A 123 -2.57 -15.39 -4.97
CA SER A 123 -2.40 -16.57 -5.84
C SER A 123 -1.42 -17.58 -5.25
N GLN A 124 -0.35 -17.14 -4.58
CA GLN A 124 0.56 -18.01 -3.84
C GLN A 124 -0.16 -18.73 -2.69
N LEU A 125 -0.91 -17.99 -1.87
CA LEU A 125 -1.74 -18.56 -0.80
C LEU A 125 -2.78 -19.54 -1.34
N TRP A 126 -3.42 -19.20 -2.45
CA TRP A 126 -4.36 -20.09 -3.13
C TRP A 126 -3.70 -21.42 -3.52
N ARG A 127 -2.53 -21.39 -4.16
CA ARG A 127 -1.76 -22.60 -4.51
C ARG A 127 -1.41 -23.44 -3.26
N LEU A 128 -1.08 -22.79 -2.15
CA LEU A 128 -0.79 -23.47 -0.89
C LEU A 128 -2.04 -24.15 -0.31
N LEU A 129 -3.21 -23.50 -0.35
CA LEU A 129 -4.47 -24.02 0.16
C LEU A 129 -5.08 -25.14 -0.72
N GLU A 130 -4.82 -25.12 -2.03
CA GLU A 130 -5.23 -26.18 -2.97
C GLU A 130 -4.32 -27.42 -2.92
N THR A 131 -3.13 -27.32 -2.33
CA THR A 131 -2.20 -28.44 -2.28
C THR A 131 -2.67 -29.48 -1.26
N PRO A 132 -2.86 -30.76 -1.64
CA PRO A 132 -3.21 -31.82 -0.69
C PRO A 132 -2.10 -31.99 0.35
N GLY A 133 -2.37 -31.61 1.59
CA GLY A 133 -1.43 -31.77 2.68
C GLY A 133 -1.78 -32.91 3.63
N SER A 134 -0.77 -33.35 4.36
CA SER A 134 -0.94 -34.20 5.55
C SER A 134 -0.80 -33.32 6.78
N TRP A 135 -1.93 -32.96 7.39
CA TRP A 135 -1.97 -32.09 8.56
C TRP A 135 -2.15 -32.93 9.82
N HIS A 136 -1.68 -32.41 10.95
CA HIS A 136 -2.01 -33.02 12.24
C HIS A 136 -3.49 -32.76 12.57
N LEU A 137 -4.21 -33.82 12.95
CA LEU A 137 -5.59 -33.71 13.41
C LEU A 137 -5.72 -32.70 14.55
N GLY A 138 -6.67 -31.78 14.41
CA GLY A 138 -6.95 -30.66 15.30
C GLY A 138 -5.98 -29.48 15.18
N SER A 139 -5.10 -29.43 14.17
CA SER A 139 -4.19 -28.29 13.98
C SER A 139 -4.91 -27.05 13.41
N GLY A 140 -4.28 -25.88 13.57
CA GLY A 140 -4.74 -24.64 12.92
C GLY A 140 -4.70 -24.73 11.40
N GLU A 141 -3.77 -25.51 10.84
CA GLU A 141 -3.68 -25.79 9.41
C GLU A 141 -4.89 -26.60 8.95
N GLU A 142 -5.23 -27.69 9.64
CA GLU A 142 -6.41 -28.49 9.28
C GLU A 142 -7.68 -27.64 9.27
N LYS A 143 -7.90 -26.82 10.31
CA LYS A 143 -9.07 -25.94 10.40
C LYS A 143 -9.09 -24.87 9.30
N ALA A 144 -7.95 -24.26 8.99
CA ALA A 144 -7.86 -23.26 7.93
C ALA A 144 -8.21 -23.87 6.55
N PHE A 145 -7.68 -25.07 6.26
CA PHE A 145 -7.98 -25.79 5.02
C PHE A 145 -9.42 -26.27 4.96
N GLN A 146 -9.98 -26.80 6.05
CA GLN A 146 -11.40 -27.18 6.11
C GLN A 146 -12.31 -25.97 5.91
N PHE A 147 -12.01 -24.83 6.53
CA PHE A 147 -12.74 -23.59 6.33
C PHE A 147 -12.66 -23.13 4.86
N TYR A 148 -11.46 -23.08 4.28
CA TYR A 148 -11.25 -22.74 2.87
C TYR A 148 -12.07 -23.66 1.94
N ASN A 149 -12.01 -24.97 2.14
CA ASN A 149 -12.76 -25.95 1.34
C ASN A 149 -14.27 -25.74 1.47
N SER A 150 -14.77 -25.47 2.69
CA SER A 150 -16.20 -25.17 2.89
C SER A 150 -16.64 -23.87 2.20
N CYS A 151 -15.75 -22.89 2.05
CA CYS A 151 -16.00 -21.69 1.27
C CYS A 151 -16.03 -21.98 -0.23
N MET A 152 -15.19 -22.90 -0.70
CA MET A 152 -15.07 -23.28 -2.11
C MET A 152 -16.18 -24.22 -2.59
N ASP A 153 -16.80 -24.99 -1.68
CA ASP A 153 -17.90 -25.91 -1.98
C ASP A 153 -19.23 -25.15 -2.23
N ILE A 154 -19.35 -24.61 -3.44
CA ILE A 154 -20.55 -23.87 -3.88
C ILE A 154 -21.76 -24.79 -3.88
N ASP A 155 -21.62 -26.05 -4.31
CA ASP A 155 -22.75 -26.98 -4.41
C ASP A 155 -23.38 -27.24 -3.03
N ALA A 156 -22.57 -27.41 -1.98
CA ALA A 156 -23.07 -27.51 -0.62
C ALA A 156 -23.79 -26.23 -0.16
N ILE A 157 -23.22 -25.05 -0.44
CA ILE A 157 -23.83 -23.76 -0.06
C ILE A 157 -25.17 -23.55 -0.79
N GLU A 158 -25.26 -23.87 -2.08
CA GLU A 158 -26.51 -23.75 -2.84
C GLU A 158 -27.56 -24.77 -2.38
N ALA A 159 -27.14 -25.99 -1.98
CA ALA A 159 -28.04 -27.02 -1.47
C ALA A 159 -28.69 -26.64 -0.13
N GLU A 160 -27.97 -25.90 0.73
CA GLU A 160 -28.48 -25.39 2.00
C GLU A 160 -29.44 -24.20 1.83
N GLY A 161 -29.20 -23.37 0.80
CA GLY A 161 -30.00 -22.19 0.48
C GLY A 161 -30.16 -21.25 1.69
N VAL A 162 -31.39 -20.81 1.94
CA VAL A 162 -31.73 -19.89 3.04
C VAL A 162 -31.89 -20.58 4.40
N GLY A 163 -31.83 -21.92 4.45
CA GLY A 163 -32.12 -22.71 5.66
C GLY A 163 -31.26 -22.33 6.88
N PRO A 164 -29.92 -22.29 6.79
CA PRO A 164 -29.06 -21.90 7.90
C PRO A 164 -29.35 -20.49 8.44
N LEU A 165 -29.71 -19.55 7.55
CA LEU A 165 -30.07 -18.19 7.94
C LEU A 165 -31.45 -18.14 8.60
N GLN A 166 -32.43 -18.87 8.08
CA GLN A 166 -33.74 -19.01 8.71
C GLN A 166 -33.63 -19.62 10.10
N GLN A 167 -32.73 -20.58 10.34
CA GLN A 167 -32.48 -21.11 11.68
C GLN A 167 -31.98 -20.03 12.67
N ILE A 168 -31.13 -19.12 12.19
CA ILE A 168 -30.62 -17.98 12.97
C ILE A 168 -31.74 -16.98 13.29
N ILE A 169 -32.62 -16.72 12.32
CA ILE A 169 -33.70 -15.73 12.45
C ILE A 169 -34.90 -16.31 13.23
N GLU A 170 -35.37 -17.51 12.91
CA GLU A 170 -36.71 -18.04 13.26
C GLU A 170 -36.76 -19.12 14.36
N GLU A 171 -35.75 -19.98 14.56
CA GLU A 171 -36.02 -21.30 15.14
C GLU A 171 -36.17 -21.39 16.69
N PHE A 172 -37.18 -22.20 17.08
CA PHE A 172 -37.91 -22.36 18.35
C PHE A 172 -37.33 -23.34 19.41
N CYS A 173 -36.09 -23.83 19.33
CA CYS A 173 -35.57 -24.83 20.30
C CYS A 173 -34.71 -24.27 21.47
N LEU A 174 -35.23 -24.36 22.71
CA LEU A 174 -34.60 -24.53 24.04
C LEU A 174 -33.11 -24.18 24.28
N SER A 175 -32.60 -23.03 23.82
CA SER A 175 -31.29 -22.51 24.24
C SER A 175 -31.27 -20.98 24.21
N SER A 176 -30.66 -20.38 25.23
CA SER A 176 -30.87 -19.02 25.76
C SER A 176 -30.42 -17.83 24.87
N SER A 177 -30.04 -18.06 23.61
CA SER A 177 -29.37 -17.07 22.74
C SER A 177 -29.93 -17.07 21.31
N LYS A 178 -31.02 -16.32 21.04
CA LYS A 178 -31.73 -16.29 19.74
C LYS A 178 -32.39 -14.93 19.44
N LEU A 179 -32.50 -14.56 18.16
CA LEU A 179 -32.99 -13.24 17.66
C LEU A 179 -34.52 -13.13 17.57
N GLY A 180 -35.24 -14.27 17.57
CA GLY A 180 -36.68 -14.42 17.79
C GLY A 180 -37.62 -13.89 16.69
N GLY A 181 -37.13 -13.93 15.45
CA GLY A 181 -37.90 -13.70 14.24
C GLY A 181 -38.12 -12.22 13.92
N TRP A 182 -38.97 -12.02 12.93
CA TRP A 182 -39.37 -10.70 12.44
C TRP A 182 -40.78 -10.76 11.88
N HIS A 183 -41.47 -9.62 11.88
CA HIS A 183 -42.90 -9.56 11.55
C HIS A 183 -43.21 -9.86 10.07
N ILE A 184 -42.18 -9.83 9.22
CA ILE A 184 -42.29 -10.03 7.77
C ILE A 184 -42.59 -11.49 7.40
N SER A 185 -42.02 -12.49 8.09
CA SER A 185 -42.30 -13.92 7.86
C SER A 185 -43.43 -14.50 8.73
N GLY A 186 -44.05 -13.69 9.60
CA GLY A 186 -45.25 -14.06 10.37
C GLY A 186 -45.00 -14.73 11.73
N ASN A 187 -43.79 -15.24 11.98
CA ASN A 187 -43.39 -15.82 13.27
C ASN A 187 -42.64 -14.77 14.12
N TRP A 188 -43.38 -13.85 14.75
CA TRP A 188 -42.80 -12.84 15.63
C TRP A 188 -43.23 -13.05 17.09
N THR A 189 -42.26 -13.14 18.00
CA THR A 189 -42.50 -13.05 19.44
C THR A 189 -42.01 -11.68 19.93
N SER A 190 -42.71 -11.04 20.85
CA SER A 190 -42.33 -9.71 21.35
C SER A 190 -40.95 -9.77 22.04
N LEU A 191 -39.88 -9.32 21.37
CA LEU A 191 -38.51 -9.38 21.89
C LEU A 191 -37.98 -8.05 22.38
N ASP A 192 -37.24 -8.15 23.47
CA ASP A 192 -36.43 -7.09 24.06
C ASP A 192 -35.39 -6.57 23.05
N PHE A 193 -35.51 -5.29 22.68
CA PHE A 193 -34.63 -4.60 21.75
C PHE A 193 -33.15 -4.73 22.17
N ASN A 194 -32.84 -4.52 23.45
CA ASN A 194 -31.48 -4.57 23.96
C ASN A 194 -30.92 -6.00 23.90
N ARG A 195 -31.78 -7.02 24.08
CA ARG A 195 -31.36 -8.41 23.89
C ARG A 195 -30.98 -8.69 22.44
N THR A 196 -31.79 -8.25 21.47
CA THR A 196 -31.50 -8.45 20.04
C THR A 196 -30.20 -7.73 19.67
N LEU A 197 -30.07 -6.45 20.03
CA LEU A 197 -28.88 -5.66 19.75
C LEU A 197 -27.61 -6.29 20.35
N ARG A 198 -27.66 -6.72 21.61
CA ARG A 198 -26.56 -7.42 22.28
C ARG A 198 -26.13 -8.70 21.55
N LEU A 199 -27.08 -9.48 21.02
CA LEU A 199 -26.78 -10.68 20.23
C LEU A 199 -26.13 -10.31 18.90
N LEU A 200 -26.65 -9.30 18.19
CA LEU A 200 -26.07 -8.79 16.94
C LEU A 200 -24.60 -8.40 17.12
N MET A 201 -24.30 -7.64 18.17
CA MET A 201 -22.95 -7.15 18.42
C MET A 201 -21.97 -8.23 18.90
N SER A 202 -22.44 -9.20 19.69
CA SER A 202 -21.57 -10.22 20.32
C SER A 202 -21.44 -11.53 19.54
N GLN A 203 -22.47 -11.93 18.78
CA GLN A 203 -22.49 -13.22 18.08
C GLN A 203 -22.22 -13.07 16.58
N TYR A 204 -22.54 -11.91 16.00
CA TYR A 204 -22.50 -11.69 14.56
C TYR A 204 -21.60 -10.52 14.15
N GLY A 205 -21.05 -9.77 15.10
CA GLY A 205 -20.23 -8.59 14.82
C GLY A 205 -20.98 -7.49 14.07
N HIS A 206 -22.32 -7.45 14.16
CA HIS A 206 -23.16 -6.48 13.48
C HIS A 206 -23.56 -5.34 14.43
N PHE A 207 -23.39 -4.11 13.94
CA PHE A 207 -23.46 -2.88 14.73
C PHE A 207 -24.42 -1.87 14.06
N PRO A 208 -25.74 -2.02 14.22
CA PRO A 208 -26.73 -1.28 13.43
C PRO A 208 -26.82 0.22 13.75
N PHE A 209 -26.44 0.65 14.96
CA PHE A 209 -26.63 2.04 15.41
C PHE A 209 -25.33 2.78 15.74
N PHE A 210 -24.26 2.07 16.10
CA PHE A 210 -22.96 2.63 16.48
C PHE A 210 -21.91 1.52 16.41
N ARG A 211 -20.65 1.87 16.16
CA ARG A 211 -19.53 0.92 16.23
C ARG A 211 -18.88 0.96 17.60
N ALA A 212 -18.45 -0.20 18.07
CA ALA A 212 -17.60 -0.32 19.25
C ALA A 212 -16.42 -1.24 18.93
N TYR A 213 -15.20 -0.76 19.15
CA TYR A 213 -14.00 -1.53 18.88
C TYR A 213 -12.86 -1.12 19.83
N LEU A 214 -11.88 -2.00 20.01
CA LEU A 214 -10.72 -1.74 20.86
C LEU A 214 -9.60 -1.10 20.06
N GLN A 215 -9.02 0.00 20.56
CA GLN A 215 -7.83 0.64 20.01
C GLN A 215 -6.87 1.13 21.10
N PRO A 216 -5.58 1.37 20.77
CA PRO A 216 -4.73 2.15 21.66
C PRO A 216 -5.30 3.57 21.81
N HIS A 217 -5.25 4.10 23.03
CA HIS A 217 -5.68 5.47 23.32
C HIS A 217 -4.94 6.46 22.39
N PRO A 218 -5.61 7.48 21.82
CA PRO A 218 -4.99 8.39 20.84
C PRO A 218 -3.82 9.20 21.41
N THR A 219 -3.78 9.41 22.73
CA THR A 219 -2.68 10.07 23.42
C THR A 219 -1.81 9.06 24.21
N PRO A 220 -0.50 9.35 24.39
CA PRO A 220 0.35 8.58 25.28
C PRO A 220 -0.29 8.48 26.69
N PRO A 221 -0.25 7.31 27.35
CA PRO A 221 0.59 6.14 27.08
C PRO A 221 -0.01 5.10 26.09
N HIS A 222 -1.01 5.44 25.29
CA HIS A 222 -1.61 4.56 24.26
C HIS A 222 -2.18 3.24 24.81
N THR A 223 -2.69 3.26 26.03
CA THR A 223 -3.33 2.09 26.66
C THR A 223 -4.56 1.63 25.89
N PRO A 224 -4.88 0.32 25.88
CA PRO A 224 -6.15 -0.19 25.40
C PRO A 224 -7.36 0.60 25.89
N VAL A 225 -8.22 1.05 24.97
CA VAL A 225 -9.50 1.70 25.29
C VAL A 225 -10.57 1.25 24.30
N ILE A 226 -11.82 1.15 24.79
CA ILE A 226 -12.98 0.94 23.93
C ILE A 226 -13.32 2.28 23.29
N GLN A 227 -13.31 2.31 21.97
CA GLN A 227 -13.72 3.45 21.19
C GLN A 227 -15.12 3.23 20.61
N ILE A 228 -16.00 4.21 20.81
CA ILE A 228 -17.34 4.28 20.22
C ILE A 228 -17.32 5.27 19.07
N ASP A 229 -17.82 4.82 17.93
CA ASP A 229 -17.85 5.59 16.69
C ASP A 229 -19.24 5.51 16.04
N GLN A 230 -19.49 6.40 15.09
CA GLN A 230 -20.68 6.35 14.25
C GLN A 230 -20.76 5.01 13.46
N PRO A 231 -21.97 4.53 13.10
CA PRO A 231 -22.11 3.33 12.30
C PRO A 231 -21.53 3.52 10.90
N GLU A 232 -21.17 2.42 10.28
CA GLU A 232 -20.72 2.43 8.89
C GLU A 232 -21.95 2.44 7.99
N PHE A 233 -22.17 3.56 7.31
CA PHE A 233 -23.17 3.63 6.26
C PHE A 233 -22.50 3.23 4.94
N ASP A 234 -23.00 2.18 4.29
CA ASP A 234 -22.56 1.80 2.92
C ASP A 234 -22.73 2.93 1.89
N ILE A 235 -23.47 3.99 2.27
CA ILE A 235 -23.69 5.21 1.49
C ILE A 235 -23.09 6.38 2.28
N LEU A 236 -21.79 6.62 2.10
CA LEU A 236 -21.20 7.90 2.47
C LEU A 236 -21.45 8.88 1.33
N LEU A 237 -22.36 9.84 1.54
CA LEU A 237 -22.47 11.03 0.70
C LEU A 237 -21.29 11.94 1.00
N GLN A 238 -20.22 11.86 0.23
CA GLN A 238 -19.02 12.66 0.47
C GLN A 238 -18.85 13.82 -0.53
N LYS A 239 -19.60 13.87 -1.63
CA LYS A 239 -19.42 14.89 -2.67
C LYS A 239 -20.72 15.59 -3.09
N GLU A 240 -20.64 16.87 -3.46
CA GLU A 240 -21.73 17.60 -4.16
C GLU A 240 -22.22 16.86 -5.42
N GLN A 241 -21.32 16.13 -6.10
CA GLN A 241 -21.65 15.26 -7.23
C GLN A 241 -22.56 14.08 -6.81
N GLU A 242 -22.34 13.53 -5.62
CA GLU A 242 -23.11 12.40 -5.06
C GLU A 242 -24.49 12.84 -4.54
N GLN A 243 -24.66 14.11 -4.14
CA GLN A 243 -25.98 14.66 -3.82
C GLN A 243 -26.93 14.61 -5.03
N LYS A 244 -26.42 14.81 -6.26
CA LYS A 244 -27.23 14.75 -7.48
C LYS A 244 -27.76 13.34 -7.80
N ILE A 245 -26.97 12.31 -7.47
CA ILE A 245 -27.34 10.90 -7.68
C ILE A 245 -27.91 10.23 -6.42
N TYR A 246 -28.00 10.95 -5.30
CA TYR A 246 -28.44 10.40 -4.01
C TYR A 246 -29.79 9.70 -4.09
N ALA A 247 -30.77 10.34 -4.75
CA ALA A 247 -32.09 9.76 -4.93
C ALA A 247 -32.06 8.45 -5.75
N GLN A 248 -31.10 8.29 -6.67
CA GLN A 248 -30.91 7.06 -7.42
C GLN A 248 -30.25 5.98 -6.55
N ILE A 249 -29.22 6.35 -5.78
CA ILE A 249 -28.57 5.45 -4.81
C ILE A 249 -29.60 4.86 -3.83
N LEU A 250 -30.46 5.70 -3.25
CA LEU A 250 -31.52 5.24 -2.33
C LEU A 250 -32.52 4.30 -3.00
N ARG A 251 -32.83 4.48 -4.28
CA ARG A 251 -33.73 3.59 -5.03
C ARG A 251 -33.10 2.22 -5.27
N GLU A 252 -31.82 2.16 -5.62
CA GLU A 252 -31.10 0.90 -5.82
C GLU A 252 -30.97 0.14 -4.48
N GLN A 253 -30.69 0.86 -3.40
CA GLN A 253 -30.66 0.32 -2.03
C GLN A 253 -32.03 -0.24 -1.60
N LEU A 254 -33.12 0.51 -1.82
CA LEU A 254 -34.47 0.03 -1.55
C LEU A 254 -34.80 -1.23 -2.35
N THR A 255 -34.39 -1.29 -3.62
CA THR A 255 -34.59 -2.45 -4.50
C THR A 255 -33.85 -3.67 -3.96
N TYR A 256 -32.60 -3.49 -3.53
CA TYR A 256 -31.80 -4.54 -2.90
C TYR A 256 -32.43 -5.06 -1.59
N LEU A 257 -32.81 -4.17 -0.68
CA LEU A 257 -33.46 -4.55 0.58
C LEU A 257 -34.79 -5.29 0.35
N ASN A 258 -35.58 -4.87 -0.64
CA ASN A 258 -36.80 -5.57 -1.04
C ASN A 258 -36.50 -6.99 -1.54
N ARG A 259 -35.41 -7.15 -2.31
CA ARG A 259 -34.97 -8.47 -2.77
C ARG A 259 -34.54 -9.34 -1.60
N LEU A 260 -33.78 -8.81 -0.64
CA LEU A 260 -33.42 -9.54 0.58
C LEU A 260 -34.65 -10.00 1.36
N GLY A 261 -35.62 -9.11 1.59
CA GLY A 261 -36.84 -9.46 2.31
C GLY A 261 -37.69 -10.51 1.60
N THR A 262 -37.72 -10.48 0.27
CA THR A 262 -38.40 -11.48 -0.55
C THR A 262 -37.68 -12.83 -0.51
N LEU A 263 -36.34 -12.85 -0.56
CA LEU A 263 -35.53 -14.08 -0.47
C LEU A 263 -35.69 -14.79 0.88
N LEU A 264 -35.99 -14.03 1.93
CA LEU A 264 -36.31 -14.56 3.27
C LEU A 264 -37.75 -15.09 3.40
N GLY A 265 -38.55 -15.07 2.32
CA GLY A 265 -39.93 -15.53 2.32
C GLY A 265 -40.94 -14.51 2.85
N GLY A 266 -40.57 -13.23 2.89
CA GLY A 266 -41.46 -12.16 3.34
C GLY A 266 -42.60 -11.85 2.38
N ASP A 267 -43.75 -11.44 2.92
CA ASP A 267 -44.86 -10.92 2.10
C ASP A 267 -44.41 -9.64 1.36
N PRO A 268 -44.54 -9.55 0.02
CA PRO A 268 -44.02 -8.43 -0.76
C PRO A 268 -44.53 -7.05 -0.33
N GLN A 269 -45.80 -6.95 0.10
CA GLN A 269 -46.36 -5.66 0.53
C GLN A 269 -45.79 -5.22 1.86
N LYS A 270 -45.68 -6.15 2.82
CA LYS A 270 -45.00 -5.89 4.09
C LYS A 270 -43.53 -5.57 3.86
N VAL A 271 -42.81 -6.37 3.07
CA VAL A 271 -41.40 -6.13 2.74
C VAL A 271 -41.21 -4.70 2.24
N GLN A 272 -42.02 -4.25 1.29
CA GLN A 272 -41.95 -2.88 0.76
C GLN A 272 -42.15 -1.80 1.83
N GLN A 273 -43.10 -2.01 2.76
CA GLN A 273 -43.33 -1.08 3.87
C GLN A 273 -42.12 -1.02 4.81
N HIS A 274 -41.59 -2.17 5.22
CA HIS A 274 -40.47 -2.26 6.16
C HIS A 274 -39.17 -1.72 5.56
N THR A 275 -38.89 -1.98 4.28
CA THR A 275 -37.68 -1.50 3.60
C THR A 275 -37.74 -0.01 3.28
N ALA A 276 -38.93 0.53 2.96
CA ALA A 276 -39.10 1.98 2.82
C ALA A 276 -38.84 2.70 4.16
N TRP A 277 -39.35 2.13 5.26
CA TRP A 277 -39.05 2.64 6.60
C TRP A 277 -37.57 2.51 6.95
N PHE A 278 -36.92 1.38 6.62
CA PHE A 278 -35.47 1.17 6.79
C PHE A 278 -34.68 2.34 6.20
N ILE A 279 -34.94 2.68 4.93
CA ILE A 279 -34.23 3.76 4.23
C ILE A 279 -34.51 5.12 4.88
N SER A 280 -35.75 5.38 5.28
CA SER A 280 -36.13 6.61 5.99
C SER A 280 -35.39 6.75 7.32
N PHE A 281 -35.38 5.69 8.13
CA PHE A 281 -34.72 5.63 9.42
C PHE A 281 -33.19 5.79 9.28
N ALA A 282 -32.56 5.05 8.37
CA ALA A 282 -31.14 5.19 8.07
C ALA A 282 -30.79 6.61 7.58
N SER A 283 -31.65 7.24 6.77
CA SER A 283 -31.45 8.62 6.31
C SER A 283 -31.51 9.63 7.46
N ARG A 284 -32.38 9.44 8.46
CA ARG A 284 -32.44 10.29 9.65
C ARG A 284 -31.18 10.15 10.51
N LEU A 285 -30.70 8.92 10.71
CA LEU A 285 -29.42 8.70 11.40
C LEU A 285 -28.26 9.36 10.66
N PHE A 286 -28.23 9.27 9.33
CA PHE A 286 -27.20 9.89 8.50
C PHE A 286 -27.19 11.42 8.64
N GLN A 287 -28.35 12.07 8.79
CA GLN A 287 -28.45 13.52 8.99
C GLN A 287 -27.83 14.00 10.32
N PHE A 288 -27.63 13.11 11.29
CA PHE A 288 -26.97 13.45 12.56
C PHE A 288 -25.44 13.41 12.46
N LEU A 289 -24.89 12.87 11.37
CA LEU A 289 -23.45 12.89 11.14
C LEU A 289 -22.98 14.31 10.85
N ARG A 290 -21.85 14.69 11.44
CA ARG A 290 -21.21 15.96 11.09
C ARG A 290 -20.65 15.92 9.67
N PRO A 291 -20.63 17.06 8.96
CA PRO A 291 -19.96 17.17 7.68
C PRO A 291 -18.47 16.79 7.78
N PRO A 292 -17.87 16.18 6.74
CA PRO A 292 -16.47 15.76 6.74
C PRO A 292 -15.48 16.88 7.13
N GLU A 293 -15.72 18.11 6.68
CA GLU A 293 -14.88 19.29 6.94
C GLU A 293 -14.78 19.63 8.45
N GLN A 294 -15.86 19.37 9.20
CA GLN A 294 -15.87 19.53 10.65
C GLN A 294 -15.28 18.32 11.36
N GLN A 295 -15.41 17.12 10.79
CA GLN A 295 -14.75 15.92 11.31
C GLN A 295 -13.21 16.06 11.23
N GLU A 296 -12.65 16.59 10.14
CA GLU A 296 -11.20 16.79 9.98
C GLU A 296 -10.64 17.89 10.91
N ALA A 297 -11.39 18.97 11.12
CA ALA A 297 -11.01 20.01 12.08
C ALA A 297 -11.01 19.50 13.53
N GLN A 298 -11.82 18.47 13.81
CA GLN A 298 -12.12 17.95 15.13
C GLN A 298 -11.58 16.54 15.40
N ASP A 299 -10.89 15.90 14.44
CA ASP A 299 -10.16 14.62 14.57
C ASP A 299 -9.08 14.64 15.68
N LYS A 300 -8.91 15.79 16.34
CA LYS A 300 -8.08 16.02 17.52
C LYS A 300 -8.84 16.03 18.86
N LEU A 301 -10.18 15.94 18.88
CA LEU A 301 -11.00 16.06 20.10
C LEU A 301 -11.85 14.80 20.28
N PHE A 302 -11.18 13.75 20.76
CA PHE A 302 -11.84 12.60 21.35
C PHE A 302 -12.45 12.99 22.69
N HIS A 303 -13.68 12.56 22.96
CA HIS A 303 -14.32 12.74 24.26
C HIS A 303 -14.10 11.50 25.12
N VAL A 304 -13.57 11.68 26.32
CA VAL A 304 -13.44 10.60 27.30
C VAL A 304 -14.62 10.68 28.25
N VAL A 305 -15.42 9.61 28.31
CA VAL A 305 -16.60 9.49 29.18
C VAL A 305 -16.62 8.10 29.82
N THR A 306 -17.33 7.92 30.92
CA THR A 306 -17.59 6.60 31.50
C THR A 306 -18.79 5.91 30.86
N ILE A 307 -18.96 4.60 31.07
CA ILE A 307 -20.17 3.88 30.62
C ILE A 307 -21.42 4.48 31.27
N ASP A 308 -21.37 4.85 32.56
CA ASP A 308 -22.49 5.51 33.25
C ASP A 308 -22.84 6.87 32.66
N GLU A 309 -21.85 7.73 32.43
CA GLU A 309 -22.07 9.03 31.78
C GLU A 309 -22.67 8.85 30.38
N LEU A 310 -22.18 7.87 29.61
CA LEU A 310 -22.75 7.56 28.30
C LEU A 310 -24.19 7.05 28.39
N GLN A 311 -24.51 6.24 29.42
CA GLN A 311 -25.85 5.76 29.69
C GLN A 311 -26.83 6.89 30.01
N GLU A 312 -26.40 7.92 30.74
CA GLU A 312 -27.19 9.12 31.01
C GLU A 312 -27.42 9.96 29.74
N MET A 313 -26.41 10.07 28.87
CA MET A 313 -26.46 10.88 27.66
C MET A 313 -27.23 10.24 26.51
N ALA A 314 -27.21 8.91 26.42
CA ALA A 314 -27.79 8.12 25.34
C ALA A 314 -28.53 6.88 25.90
N PRO A 315 -29.68 7.06 26.60
CA PRO A 315 -30.34 6.01 27.39
C PRO A 315 -30.99 4.88 26.58
N ALA A 316 -31.17 5.02 25.26
CA ALA A 316 -31.85 4.03 24.43
C ALA A 316 -31.18 2.64 24.43
N ILE A 317 -29.86 2.62 24.64
CA ILE A 317 -29.03 1.43 24.59
C ILE A 317 -28.65 1.04 26.02
N ASP A 318 -28.77 -0.25 26.35
CA ASP A 318 -28.14 -0.83 27.54
C ASP A 318 -26.63 -1.00 27.29
N TRP A 319 -25.87 0.08 27.49
CA TRP A 319 -24.46 0.18 27.10
C TRP A 319 -23.60 -0.86 27.81
N LEU A 320 -23.75 -0.98 29.14
CA LEU A 320 -22.94 -1.91 29.92
C LEU A 320 -23.17 -3.36 29.45
N SER A 321 -24.43 -3.78 29.30
CA SER A 321 -24.79 -5.13 28.88
C SER A 321 -24.33 -5.44 27.46
N CYS A 322 -24.48 -4.50 26.53
CA CYS A 322 -24.04 -4.67 25.14
C CYS A 322 -22.51 -4.76 25.06
N LEU A 323 -21.78 -3.80 25.65
CA LEU A 323 -20.32 -3.77 25.63
C LEU A 323 -19.72 -4.98 26.38
N GLN A 324 -20.31 -5.40 27.50
CA GLN A 324 -19.85 -6.57 28.25
C GLN A 324 -19.96 -7.86 27.42
N ALA A 325 -21.04 -8.01 26.65
CA ALA A 325 -21.21 -9.16 25.76
C ALA A 325 -20.25 -9.09 24.55
N THR A 326 -20.07 -7.90 23.97
CA THR A 326 -19.17 -7.68 22.82
C THR A 326 -17.70 -7.90 23.18
N PHE A 327 -17.27 -7.49 24.37
CA PHE A 327 -15.86 -7.53 24.77
C PHE A 327 -15.54 -8.65 25.76
N THR A 328 -16.32 -9.74 25.80
CA THR A 328 -15.95 -10.92 26.61
C THR A 328 -14.61 -11.51 26.14
N PRO A 329 -13.65 -11.85 27.03
CA PRO A 329 -13.76 -11.99 28.49
C PRO A 329 -13.37 -10.76 29.34
N MET A 330 -13.24 -9.57 28.76
CA MET A 330 -12.97 -8.35 29.53
C MET A 330 -14.14 -8.09 30.51
N SER A 331 -13.83 -7.82 31.78
CA SER A 331 -14.84 -7.41 32.76
C SER A 331 -14.96 -5.89 32.73
N LEU A 332 -16.16 -5.41 32.42
CA LEU A 332 -16.49 -3.99 32.38
C LEU A 332 -17.27 -3.62 33.63
N SER A 333 -17.03 -2.40 34.12
CA SER A 333 -17.80 -1.79 35.19
C SER A 333 -18.46 -0.50 34.68
N PRO A 334 -19.51 -0.01 35.35
CA PRO A 334 -20.15 1.24 34.97
C PRO A 334 -19.19 2.45 34.93
N ALA A 335 -18.15 2.44 35.77
CA ALA A 335 -17.10 3.46 35.81
C ALA A 335 -16.00 3.31 34.73
N GLN A 336 -16.09 2.30 33.85
CA GLN A 336 -15.10 2.08 32.79
C GLN A 336 -15.09 3.25 31.82
N THR A 337 -13.90 3.80 31.55
CA THR A 337 -13.72 4.89 30.58
C THR A 337 -13.77 4.38 29.15
N LEU A 338 -14.47 5.15 28.30
CA LEU A 338 -14.62 4.99 26.87
C LEU A 338 -14.08 6.23 26.14
N VAL A 339 -13.69 6.05 24.89
CA VAL A 339 -13.41 7.15 23.97
C VAL A 339 -14.54 7.26 22.96
N VAL A 340 -15.14 8.44 22.82
CA VAL A 340 -16.24 8.70 21.89
C VAL A 340 -15.82 9.74 20.87
N ARG A 341 -16.03 9.44 19.58
CA ARG A 341 -15.72 10.39 18.50
C ARG A 341 -16.77 11.50 18.37
N ASP A 342 -18.05 11.16 18.38
CA ASP A 342 -19.14 12.14 18.25
C ASP A 342 -20.26 11.89 19.27
N LEU A 343 -20.23 12.66 20.36
CA LEU A 343 -21.25 12.57 21.42
C LEU A 343 -22.62 13.10 20.98
N ASP A 344 -22.65 14.10 20.08
CA ASP A 344 -23.91 14.70 19.64
C ASP A 344 -24.67 13.72 18.73
N TYR A 345 -23.94 12.97 17.89
CA TYR A 345 -24.51 11.86 17.14
C TYR A 345 -25.18 10.83 18.07
N LEU A 346 -24.48 10.37 19.12
CA LEU A 346 -25.02 9.35 20.03
C LEU A 346 -26.27 9.83 20.78
N ARG A 347 -26.31 11.11 21.19
CA ARG A 347 -27.48 11.70 21.85
C ARG A 347 -28.70 11.72 20.91
N ASN A 348 -28.51 12.19 19.68
CA ASN A 348 -29.58 12.27 18.68
C ASN A 348 -30.04 10.88 18.23
N MET A 349 -29.11 9.93 18.07
CA MET A 349 -29.41 8.53 17.78
C MET A 349 -30.25 7.90 18.88
N SER A 350 -29.88 8.12 20.15
CA SER A 350 -30.64 7.60 21.29
C SER A 350 -32.08 8.10 21.28
N GLN A 351 -32.29 9.41 21.13
CA GLN A 351 -33.63 10.00 21.08
C GLN A 351 -34.47 9.40 19.95
N LEU A 352 -33.89 9.29 18.76
CA LEU A 352 -34.55 8.69 17.60
C LEU A 352 -34.93 7.22 17.86
N VAL A 353 -34.03 6.43 18.44
CA VAL A 353 -34.31 5.02 18.74
C VAL A 353 -35.43 4.88 19.78
N GLU A 354 -35.46 5.71 20.82
CA GLU A 354 -36.55 5.70 21.82
C GLU A 354 -37.90 6.03 21.19
N GLU A 355 -37.96 7.08 20.36
CA GLU A 355 -39.17 7.47 19.63
C GLU A 355 -39.70 6.31 18.77
N GLU A 356 -38.82 5.67 18.00
CA GLU A 356 -39.20 4.60 17.08
C GLU A 356 -39.51 3.27 17.80
N LEU A 357 -38.90 3.00 18.96
CA LEU A 357 -39.25 1.84 19.77
C LEU A 357 -40.64 1.94 20.38
N LEU A 358 -41.13 3.16 20.64
CA LEU A 358 -42.49 3.40 21.13
C LEU A 358 -43.54 3.26 20.01
N ALA A 359 -43.23 3.75 18.81
CA ALA A 359 -44.19 3.82 17.71
C ALA A 359 -44.13 2.64 16.72
N ASN A 360 -42.93 2.12 16.44
CA ASN A 360 -42.61 1.30 15.28
C ASN A 360 -41.67 0.12 15.61
N ARG A 361 -41.87 -0.52 16.78
CA ARG A 361 -40.97 -1.57 17.31
C ARG A 361 -40.72 -2.72 16.33
N ASP A 362 -41.74 -3.13 15.57
CA ASP A 362 -41.62 -4.17 14.54
C ASP A 362 -40.75 -3.72 13.35
N LEU A 363 -40.81 -2.44 12.98
CA LEU A 363 -39.96 -1.86 11.94
C LEU A 363 -38.49 -1.77 12.40
N VAL A 364 -38.25 -1.38 13.66
CA VAL A 364 -36.91 -1.37 14.28
C VAL A 364 -36.29 -2.77 14.30
N GLN A 365 -37.09 -3.80 14.65
CA GLN A 365 -36.63 -5.18 14.59
C GLN A 365 -36.27 -5.59 13.15
N SER A 366 -37.11 -5.27 12.17
CA SER A 366 -36.79 -5.55 10.76
C SER A 366 -35.55 -4.82 10.27
N TYR A 367 -35.28 -3.60 10.77
CA TYR A 367 -34.03 -2.87 10.48
C TYR A 367 -32.80 -3.64 10.96
N MET A 368 -32.82 -4.10 12.20
CA MET A 368 -31.75 -4.92 12.77
C MET A 368 -31.55 -6.25 12.02
N ILE A 369 -32.62 -6.92 11.62
CA ILE A 369 -32.54 -8.21 10.90
C ILE A 369 -32.08 -8.03 9.45
N LEU A 370 -32.59 -7.02 8.72
CA LEU A 370 -32.14 -6.74 7.35
C LEU A 370 -30.65 -6.33 7.32
N GLY A 371 -30.21 -5.53 8.29
CA GLY A 371 -28.79 -5.18 8.44
C GLY A 371 -27.90 -6.41 8.70
N LEU A 372 -28.36 -7.36 9.52
CA LEU A 372 -27.68 -8.62 9.72
C LEU A 372 -27.61 -9.45 8.43
N VAL A 373 -28.71 -9.56 7.69
CA VAL A 373 -28.79 -10.33 6.44
C VAL A 373 -27.86 -9.73 5.39
N ASP A 374 -27.79 -8.40 5.30
CA ASP A 374 -26.83 -7.70 4.46
C ASP A 374 -25.38 -8.08 4.84
N THR A 375 -25.06 -8.01 6.14
CA THR A 375 -23.74 -8.36 6.69
C THR A 375 -23.35 -9.81 6.36
N LEU A 376 -24.30 -10.74 6.46
CA LEU A 376 -24.05 -12.17 6.22
C LEU A 376 -24.16 -12.56 4.74
N SER A 377 -24.70 -11.71 3.87
CA SER A 377 -24.93 -12.01 2.44
C SER A 377 -23.72 -12.61 1.71
N PRO A 378 -22.45 -12.21 1.97
CA PRO A 378 -21.29 -12.83 1.35
C PRO A 378 -21.11 -14.33 1.65
N ALA A 379 -21.66 -14.81 2.77
CA ALA A 379 -21.57 -16.18 3.25
C ALA A 379 -22.80 -17.04 2.92
N LEU A 380 -23.79 -16.49 2.22
CA LEU A 380 -25.04 -17.17 1.84
C LEU A 380 -24.97 -17.69 0.39
N ASP A 381 -26.07 -18.29 -0.07
CA ASP A 381 -26.24 -18.80 -1.43
C ASP A 381 -26.11 -17.72 -2.54
N SER A 382 -26.07 -18.19 -3.79
CA SER A 382 -25.91 -17.35 -4.97
C SER A 382 -26.95 -16.24 -5.09
N LYS A 383 -28.19 -16.44 -4.62
CA LYS A 383 -29.26 -15.45 -4.76
C LYS A 383 -28.98 -14.21 -3.92
N PHE A 384 -28.47 -14.39 -2.70
CA PHE A 384 -28.06 -13.31 -1.81
C PHE A 384 -26.77 -12.63 -2.29
N ARG A 385 -25.77 -13.42 -2.67
CA ARG A 385 -24.49 -12.90 -3.19
C ARG A 385 -24.70 -12.08 -4.46
N GLU A 386 -25.55 -12.56 -5.36
CA GLU A 386 -25.88 -11.89 -6.62
C GLU A 386 -26.66 -10.61 -6.38
N ALA A 387 -27.66 -10.61 -5.47
CA ALA A 387 -28.36 -9.38 -5.11
C ALA A 387 -27.39 -8.29 -4.61
N ARG A 388 -26.40 -8.65 -3.79
CA ARG A 388 -25.37 -7.70 -3.32
C ARG A 388 -24.44 -7.27 -4.46
N ARG A 389 -24.07 -8.18 -5.36
CA ARG A 389 -23.24 -7.88 -6.55
C ARG A 389 -23.94 -6.90 -7.48
N GLU A 390 -25.22 -7.11 -7.78
CA GLU A 390 -26.04 -6.24 -8.60
C GLU A 390 -26.11 -4.83 -7.99
N LEU A 391 -26.37 -4.71 -6.67
CA LEU A 391 -26.35 -3.41 -5.99
C LEU A 391 -24.98 -2.72 -6.16
N ARG A 392 -23.89 -3.43 -5.85
CA ARG A 392 -22.53 -2.85 -5.98
C ARG A 392 -22.25 -2.42 -7.41
N GLN A 393 -22.61 -3.22 -8.41
CA GLN A 393 -22.46 -2.89 -9.82
C GLN A 393 -23.24 -1.62 -10.17
N LYS A 394 -24.49 -1.48 -9.72
CA LYS A 394 -25.31 -0.29 -9.95
C LYS A 394 -24.73 0.95 -9.29
N LEU A 395 -24.31 0.85 -8.03
CA LEU A 395 -23.66 1.96 -7.32
C LEU A 395 -22.34 2.37 -7.99
N TRP A 396 -21.60 1.41 -8.53
CA TRP A 396 -20.36 1.64 -9.27
C TRP A 396 -20.61 2.35 -10.61
N GLU A 397 -21.63 1.92 -11.36
CA GLU A 397 -22.11 2.56 -12.59
C GLU A 397 -22.59 4.00 -12.36
N LEU A 398 -23.35 4.23 -11.29
CA LEU A 398 -23.85 5.57 -10.91
C LEU A 398 -22.71 6.55 -10.60
N LYS A 399 -21.56 6.05 -10.15
CA LYS A 399 -20.35 6.84 -9.92
C LYS A 399 -19.48 7.00 -11.18
N GLU A 400 -20.01 6.63 -12.36
CA GLU A 400 -19.33 6.70 -13.67
C GLU A 400 -17.98 5.96 -13.68
N ARG A 401 -17.86 4.89 -12.90
CA ARG A 401 -16.64 4.08 -12.80
C ARG A 401 -16.62 2.98 -13.88
N PRO A 402 -15.43 2.51 -14.31
CA PRO A 402 -15.31 1.37 -15.24
C PRO A 402 -16.01 0.13 -14.70
N PRO A 403 -16.40 -0.88 -15.50
CA PRO A 403 -17.12 -2.06 -14.99
C PRO A 403 -16.46 -2.69 -13.76
N LEU A 404 -17.25 -3.04 -12.74
CA LEU A 404 -16.72 -3.66 -11.53
C LEU A 404 -15.99 -4.96 -11.92
N PRO A 405 -14.71 -5.11 -11.56
CA PRO A 405 -13.95 -6.30 -11.94
C PRO A 405 -14.59 -7.55 -11.34
N ALA A 406 -14.59 -8.64 -12.10
CA ALA A 406 -15.02 -9.93 -11.60
C ALA A 406 -14.12 -10.33 -10.42
N TYR A 407 -14.73 -10.71 -9.29
CA TYR A 407 -14.01 -11.13 -8.11
C TYR A 407 -14.09 -12.66 -7.95
N PRO A 408 -13.03 -13.41 -8.25
CA PRO A 408 -13.08 -14.87 -8.22
C PRO A 408 -13.39 -15.42 -6.82
N ARG A 409 -14.15 -16.51 -6.74
CA ARG A 409 -14.52 -17.15 -5.46
C ARG A 409 -13.28 -17.56 -4.65
N TRP A 410 -12.29 -18.16 -5.31
CA TRP A 410 -11.04 -18.56 -4.65
C TRP A 410 -10.36 -17.38 -3.96
N MET A 411 -10.39 -16.19 -4.57
CA MET A 411 -9.75 -15.00 -4.00
C MET A 411 -10.48 -14.55 -2.73
N LYS A 412 -11.81 -14.56 -2.73
CA LYS A 412 -12.62 -14.30 -1.54
C LYS A 412 -12.38 -15.33 -0.44
N CYS A 413 -12.31 -16.60 -0.79
CA CYS A 413 -12.09 -17.67 0.19
C CYS A 413 -10.68 -17.62 0.79
N VAL A 414 -9.66 -17.22 0.02
CA VAL A 414 -8.31 -16.96 0.54
C VAL A 414 -8.32 -15.78 1.53
N GLU A 415 -9.02 -14.69 1.21
CA GLU A 415 -9.14 -13.55 2.12
C GLU A 415 -9.85 -13.91 3.42
N ASP A 416 -11.02 -14.57 3.35
CA ASP A 416 -11.76 -14.97 4.54
C ASP A 416 -10.96 -15.93 5.41
N THR A 417 -10.25 -16.87 4.77
CA THR A 417 -9.34 -17.77 5.48
C THR A 417 -8.19 -16.99 6.12
N GLY A 418 -7.67 -15.99 5.41
CA GLY A 418 -6.66 -15.05 5.89
C GLY A 418 -7.11 -14.28 7.12
N ASP A 419 -8.30 -13.72 7.11
CA ASP A 419 -8.84 -12.91 8.21
C ASP A 419 -9.07 -13.74 9.47
N PHE A 420 -9.51 -15.00 9.32
CA PHE A 420 -9.80 -15.86 10.46
C PHE A 420 -8.59 -16.67 10.96
N PHE A 421 -7.68 -17.05 10.06
CA PHE A 421 -6.54 -17.93 10.35
C PHE A 421 -5.20 -17.26 10.03
N GLU A 422 -5.08 -15.94 10.26
CA GLU A 422 -3.91 -15.14 9.88
C GLU A 422 -2.57 -15.73 10.34
N PRO A 423 -2.38 -16.08 11.62
CA PRO A 423 -1.13 -16.71 12.07
C PRO A 423 -0.75 -17.97 11.28
N THR A 424 -1.73 -18.79 10.88
CA THR A 424 -1.50 -20.02 10.11
C THR A 424 -1.05 -19.69 8.70
N LEU A 425 -1.79 -18.81 8.01
CA LEU A 425 -1.47 -18.42 6.64
C LEU A 425 -0.16 -17.63 6.58
N ALA A 426 0.16 -16.85 7.61
CA ALA A 426 1.41 -16.12 7.73
C ALA A 426 2.60 -17.07 7.77
N ALA A 427 2.53 -18.14 8.60
CA ALA A 427 3.57 -19.15 8.67
C ALA A 427 3.76 -19.88 7.33
N LEU A 428 2.66 -20.25 6.67
CA LEU A 428 2.70 -20.89 5.35
C LEU A 428 3.31 -19.97 4.29
N PHE A 429 2.88 -18.71 4.25
CA PHE A 429 3.36 -17.72 3.30
C PHE A 429 4.84 -17.40 3.48
N VAL A 430 5.29 -17.13 4.71
CA VAL A 430 6.70 -16.82 4.99
C VAL A 430 7.61 -17.98 4.62
N ARG A 431 7.19 -19.22 4.91
CA ARG A 431 7.96 -20.42 4.55
C ARG A 431 8.20 -20.53 3.04
N GLU A 432 7.23 -20.11 2.24
CA GLU A 432 7.29 -20.17 0.78
C GLU A 432 7.99 -18.94 0.17
N ALA A 433 7.63 -17.74 0.61
CA ALA A 433 7.96 -16.49 -0.08
C ALA A 433 9.09 -15.68 0.60
N PHE A 434 9.41 -15.92 1.87
CA PHE A 434 10.30 -15.06 2.67
C PHE A 434 11.33 -15.87 3.47
N GLY A 435 12.24 -16.50 2.75
CA GLY A 435 13.34 -17.28 3.33
C GLY A 435 14.42 -16.43 4.03
N PRO A 436 15.32 -17.06 4.82
CA PRO A 436 16.34 -16.35 5.60
C PRO A 436 17.29 -15.46 4.79
N SER A 437 17.58 -15.84 3.53
CA SER A 437 18.42 -15.04 2.63
C SER A 437 17.76 -13.73 2.20
N ILE A 438 16.44 -13.75 1.95
CA ILE A 438 15.67 -12.55 1.61
C ILE A 438 15.60 -11.62 2.81
N GLN A 439 15.38 -12.18 4.00
CA GLN A 439 15.38 -11.41 5.25
C GLN A 439 16.72 -10.73 5.51
N SER A 440 17.84 -11.43 5.34
CA SER A 440 19.19 -10.87 5.53
C SER A 440 19.43 -9.70 4.57
N ALA A 441 19.22 -9.91 3.27
CA ALA A 441 19.43 -8.90 2.25
C ALA A 441 18.52 -7.67 2.43
N ALA A 442 17.28 -7.87 2.87
CA ALA A 442 16.36 -6.76 3.15
C ALA A 442 16.82 -5.95 4.38
N MET A 443 17.34 -6.62 5.42
CA MET A 443 17.90 -5.96 6.60
C MET A 443 19.19 -5.18 6.28
N GLU A 444 20.03 -5.69 5.38
CA GLU A 444 21.24 -5.01 4.90
C GLU A 444 20.86 -3.73 4.13
N LEU A 445 19.96 -3.82 3.15
CA LEU A 445 19.42 -2.64 2.46
C LEU A 445 18.85 -1.60 3.43
N PHE A 446 18.05 -2.05 4.41
CA PHE A 446 17.48 -1.15 5.41
C PHE A 446 18.55 -0.46 6.26
N ALA A 447 19.62 -1.17 6.64
CA ALA A 447 20.72 -0.58 7.40
C ALA A 447 21.40 0.55 6.62
N GLU A 448 21.65 0.35 5.33
CA GLU A 448 22.23 1.38 4.46
C GLU A 448 21.32 2.59 4.29
N ILE A 449 20.02 2.36 4.11
CA ILE A 449 19.02 3.42 4.03
C ILE A 449 18.97 4.20 5.35
N LYS A 450 18.95 3.51 6.49
CA LYS A 450 18.97 4.14 7.82
C LYS A 450 20.21 5.02 8.02
N ASP A 451 21.38 4.56 7.59
CA ASP A 451 22.61 5.34 7.64
C ASP A 451 22.52 6.59 6.74
N ALA A 452 21.95 6.46 5.56
CA ALA A 452 21.72 7.60 4.67
C ALA A 452 20.76 8.63 5.29
N VAL A 453 19.68 8.20 5.97
CA VAL A 453 18.80 9.09 6.76
C VAL A 453 19.60 9.83 7.82
N ILE A 454 20.43 9.14 8.59
CA ILE A 454 21.27 9.76 9.65
C ILE A 454 22.19 10.83 9.07
N VAL A 455 22.86 10.54 7.96
CA VAL A 455 23.73 11.51 7.26
C VAL A 455 22.93 12.70 6.77
N ARG A 456 21.71 12.48 6.30
CA ARG A 456 20.82 13.52 5.78
C ARG A 456 20.34 14.45 6.89
N LEU A 457 19.84 13.89 8.00
CA LEU A 457 19.37 14.66 9.17
C LEU A 457 20.45 15.62 9.71
N LYS A 458 21.71 15.19 9.74
CA LYS A 458 22.85 16.00 10.20
C LYS A 458 23.13 17.23 9.31
N LYS A 459 22.60 17.27 8.09
CA LYS A 459 22.79 18.36 7.12
C LYS A 459 21.61 19.33 7.07
N LEU A 460 20.54 19.06 7.83
CA LEU A 460 19.35 19.92 7.86
C LEU A 460 19.69 21.27 8.50
N SER A 461 19.36 22.37 7.79
CA SER A 461 19.64 23.72 8.28
C SER A 461 18.57 24.26 9.23
N TRP A 462 17.35 23.70 9.19
CA TRP A 462 16.22 24.17 10.01
C TRP A 462 16.12 23.47 11.37
N ILE A 463 16.87 22.37 11.58
CA ILE A 463 16.82 21.60 12.84
C ILE A 463 17.85 22.15 13.84
N SER A 464 17.44 22.30 15.11
CA SER A 464 18.37 22.66 16.18
C SER A 464 19.26 21.48 16.59
N GLU A 465 20.40 21.74 17.22
CA GLU A 465 21.29 20.68 17.74
C GLU A 465 20.58 19.77 18.75
N GLY A 466 19.75 20.35 19.62
CA GLY A 466 18.96 19.60 20.61
C GLY A 466 17.95 18.67 19.95
N THR A 467 17.17 19.20 18.99
CA THR A 467 16.20 18.42 18.22
C THR A 467 16.89 17.33 17.39
N LEU A 468 18.05 17.62 16.78
CA LEU A 468 18.83 16.65 16.02
C LEU A 468 19.28 15.48 16.92
N LYS A 469 19.77 15.77 18.13
CA LYS A 469 20.15 14.73 19.09
C LYS A 469 18.96 13.84 19.48
N GLU A 470 17.78 14.43 19.67
CA GLU A 470 16.56 13.67 19.94
C GLU A 470 16.15 12.81 18.73
N ALA A 471 16.19 13.37 17.51
CA ALA A 471 15.88 12.66 16.28
C ALA A 471 16.79 11.44 16.08
N LEU A 472 18.10 11.58 16.31
CA LEU A 472 19.07 10.48 16.25
C LEU A 472 18.84 9.43 17.35
N ASN A 473 18.48 9.87 18.56
CA ASN A 473 18.12 8.95 19.65
C ASN A 473 16.85 8.14 19.32
N LYS A 474 15.84 8.76 18.69
CA LYS A 474 14.65 8.07 18.17
C LYS A 474 15.05 6.99 17.16
N LEU A 475 15.84 7.31 16.13
CA LEU A 475 16.33 6.31 15.16
C LEU A 475 17.15 5.17 15.79
N THR A 476 17.88 5.46 16.88
CA THR A 476 18.67 4.44 17.58
C THR A 476 17.76 3.44 18.31
N LYS A 477 16.62 3.91 18.84
CA LYS A 477 15.63 3.11 19.58
C LYS A 477 14.55 2.48 18.70
N LEU A 478 14.50 2.85 17.42
CA LEU A 478 13.53 2.33 16.47
C LEU A 478 13.62 0.80 16.39
N GLN A 479 12.48 0.14 16.62
CA GLN A 479 12.37 -1.30 16.36
C GLN A 479 12.01 -1.53 14.89
N VAL A 480 12.52 -2.62 14.33
CA VAL A 480 12.33 -2.97 12.92
C VAL A 480 11.81 -4.39 12.87
N GLU A 481 10.68 -4.58 12.20
CA GLU A 481 10.14 -5.91 11.91
C GLU A 481 10.05 -6.12 10.40
N MET A 482 10.58 -7.26 9.94
CA MET A 482 10.55 -7.65 8.54
C MET A 482 9.96 -9.05 8.40
N GLY A 483 9.06 -9.22 7.42
CA GLY A 483 8.40 -10.48 7.14
C GLY A 483 7.05 -10.62 7.83
N ALA A 484 7.04 -11.28 9.00
CA ALA A 484 5.82 -11.57 9.76
C ALA A 484 6.06 -11.47 11.28
N PRO A 485 4.99 -11.40 12.09
CA PRO A 485 5.10 -11.43 13.55
C PRO A 485 5.82 -12.70 14.02
N LYS A 486 6.77 -12.55 14.96
CA LYS A 486 7.52 -13.68 15.51
C LYS A 486 6.64 -14.75 16.17
N LEU A 487 5.47 -14.35 16.67
CA LEU A 487 4.50 -15.25 17.29
C LEU A 487 3.80 -16.13 16.26
N SER A 488 3.46 -15.59 15.08
CA SER A 488 2.82 -16.33 13.98
C SER A 488 3.70 -17.46 13.45
N LEU A 489 5.02 -17.36 13.62
CA LEU A 489 5.98 -18.39 13.22
C LEU A 489 6.13 -19.55 14.24
N LYS A 490 5.34 -19.57 15.32
CA LYS A 490 5.40 -20.62 16.35
C LYS A 490 4.19 -21.57 16.23
N PRO A 491 4.39 -22.83 15.78
CA PRO A 491 3.30 -23.78 15.51
C PRO A 491 2.42 -24.10 16.73
N ASP A 492 3.02 -24.21 17.92
CA ASP A 492 2.30 -24.59 19.14
C ASP A 492 1.30 -23.51 19.58
N LEU A 493 1.64 -22.23 19.42
CA LEU A 493 0.76 -21.11 19.78
C LEU A 493 -0.43 -21.00 18.83
N ALA A 494 -0.22 -21.24 17.54
CA ALA A 494 -1.31 -21.27 16.57
C ALA A 494 -2.34 -22.38 16.91
N LYS A 495 -1.89 -23.53 17.44
CA LYS A 495 -2.79 -24.62 17.84
C LYS A 495 -3.69 -24.24 19.04
N GLU A 496 -3.12 -23.58 20.05
CA GLU A 496 -3.88 -23.08 21.20
C GLU A 496 -4.87 -21.97 20.79
N GLU A 497 -4.49 -21.16 19.80
CA GLU A 497 -5.27 -20.01 19.35
C GLU A 497 -6.63 -20.38 18.74
N TYR A 498 -6.73 -21.53 18.05
CA TYR A 498 -7.95 -21.95 17.37
C TYR A 498 -8.78 -22.99 18.12
N SER A 499 -8.52 -23.24 19.41
CA SER A 499 -9.23 -24.29 20.17
C SER A 499 -10.74 -24.05 20.28
N ASP A 500 -11.17 -22.79 20.20
CA ASP A 500 -12.58 -22.36 20.30
C ASP A 500 -13.34 -22.38 18.96
N ILE A 501 -12.64 -22.56 17.83
CA ILE A 501 -13.27 -22.68 16.51
C ILE A 501 -13.86 -24.09 16.34
N GLN A 502 -15.16 -24.15 16.11
CA GLN A 502 -15.91 -25.36 15.77
C GLN A 502 -16.52 -25.17 14.39
N LEU A 503 -15.93 -25.83 13.38
CA LEU A 503 -16.47 -25.81 12.03
C LEU A 503 -17.76 -26.62 12.00
N GLY A 504 -18.84 -26.00 11.53
CA GLY A 504 -20.17 -26.59 11.47
C GLY A 504 -20.43 -27.32 10.15
N PRO A 505 -21.57 -28.05 10.05
CA PRO A 505 -22.00 -28.70 8.82
C PRO A 505 -22.20 -27.73 7.64
N SER A 506 -22.50 -26.46 7.91
CA SER A 506 -22.66 -25.41 6.90
C SER A 506 -21.52 -24.41 6.87
N PHE A 507 -21.29 -23.81 5.71
CA PHE A 507 -20.33 -22.71 5.57
C PHE A 507 -20.71 -21.53 6.48
N LEU A 508 -21.99 -21.17 6.56
CA LEU A 508 -22.46 -20.07 7.40
C LEU A 508 -22.17 -20.32 8.89
N GLN A 509 -22.37 -21.54 9.40
CA GLN A 509 -22.07 -21.87 10.79
C GLN A 509 -20.56 -21.83 11.08
N SER A 510 -19.75 -22.33 10.14
CA SER A 510 -18.29 -22.23 10.22
C SER A 510 -17.83 -20.78 10.23
N PHE A 511 -18.36 -19.95 9.33
CA PHE A 511 -18.11 -18.51 9.27
C PHE A 511 -18.42 -17.81 10.59
N LEU A 512 -19.61 -18.05 11.16
CA LEU A 512 -20.00 -17.46 12.45
C LEU A 512 -19.17 -17.97 13.63
N SER A 513 -18.72 -19.23 13.61
CA SER A 513 -17.77 -19.71 14.60
C SER A 513 -16.45 -18.95 14.53
N CYS A 514 -15.95 -18.68 13.32
CA CYS A 514 -14.73 -17.92 13.11
C CYS A 514 -14.87 -16.46 13.54
N VAL A 515 -16.00 -15.79 13.24
CA VAL A 515 -16.30 -14.42 13.69
C VAL A 515 -16.23 -14.30 15.21
N ARG A 516 -16.89 -15.22 15.94
CA ARG A 516 -16.88 -15.21 17.42
C ARG A 516 -15.50 -15.47 18.00
N SER A 517 -14.76 -16.43 17.44
CA SER A 517 -13.39 -16.72 17.87
C SER A 517 -12.48 -15.51 17.64
N LEU A 518 -12.54 -14.88 16.45
CA LEU A 518 -11.75 -13.69 16.13
C LEU A 518 -12.03 -12.54 17.11
N GLN A 519 -13.30 -12.27 17.40
CA GLN A 519 -13.69 -11.25 18.38
C GLN A 519 -13.12 -11.55 19.78
N GLY A 520 -13.26 -12.79 20.26
CA GLY A 520 -12.70 -13.21 21.55
C GLY A 520 -11.18 -13.15 21.61
N ARG A 521 -10.49 -13.53 20.53
CA ARG A 521 -9.02 -13.43 20.41
C ARG A 521 -8.55 -11.99 20.44
N ASN A 522 -9.20 -11.10 19.70
CA ASN A 522 -8.90 -9.67 19.72
C ASN A 522 -8.99 -9.11 21.15
N VAL A 523 -10.05 -9.44 21.89
CA VAL A 523 -10.17 -9.03 23.30
C VAL A 523 -9.02 -9.59 24.15
N ARG A 524 -8.76 -10.90 24.09
CA ARG A 524 -7.68 -11.54 24.87
C ARG A 524 -6.32 -10.91 24.57
N HIS A 525 -6.05 -10.59 23.31
CA HIS A 525 -4.82 -9.94 22.90
C HIS A 525 -4.66 -8.55 23.52
N PHE A 526 -5.74 -7.76 23.61
CA PHE A 526 -5.73 -6.46 24.28
C PHE A 526 -5.64 -6.54 25.82
N LEU A 527 -5.99 -7.69 26.42
CA LEU A 527 -5.87 -7.92 27.87
C LEU A 527 -4.45 -8.36 28.30
N GLN A 528 -3.61 -8.80 27.37
CA GLN A 528 -2.24 -9.19 27.70
C GLN A 528 -1.38 -7.95 28.08
N PRO A 529 -0.45 -8.08 29.04
CA PRO A 529 0.40 -6.97 29.45
C PRO A 529 1.18 -6.42 28.25
N PHE A 530 1.14 -5.10 28.11
CA PHE A 530 1.74 -4.33 27.03
C PHE A 530 3.28 -4.42 27.11
N PRO A 531 3.94 -5.15 26.19
CA PRO A 531 5.05 -4.49 25.51
C PRO A 531 5.18 -4.81 24.02
N TYR A 532 4.24 -5.53 23.39
CA TYR A 532 4.41 -5.98 22.01
C TYR A 532 3.70 -5.08 21.00
N HIS A 533 4.46 -4.69 19.98
CA HIS A 533 3.92 -4.09 18.77
C HIS A 533 2.81 -4.96 18.19
N ARG A 534 1.69 -4.33 17.85
CA ARG A 534 0.58 -5.01 17.18
C ARG A 534 0.71 -4.83 15.70
N TRP A 535 1.06 -5.93 15.05
CA TRP A 535 1.16 -5.97 13.61
C TRP A 535 -0.18 -5.59 12.98
N LYS A 536 -0.18 -4.57 12.14
CA LYS A 536 -1.33 -4.10 11.38
C LYS A 536 -1.30 -4.69 9.98
N GLY A 537 -2.43 -5.25 9.55
CA GLY A 537 -2.57 -5.92 8.26
C GLY A 537 -1.97 -7.33 8.25
N SER A 538 -1.98 -8.00 7.10
CA SER A 538 -1.45 -9.34 6.97
C SER A 538 0.05 -9.35 6.58
N PRO A 539 0.81 -10.39 6.95
CA PRO A 539 2.22 -10.51 6.54
C PRO A 539 2.44 -10.67 5.03
N TRP A 540 1.45 -11.17 4.29
CA TRP A 540 1.44 -11.24 2.82
C TRP A 540 0.90 -9.97 2.17
N GLY A 541 0.55 -8.94 2.95
CA GLY A 541 0.20 -7.62 2.46
C GLY A 541 1.40 -6.91 1.82
N VAL A 542 1.11 -5.83 1.09
CA VAL A 542 2.12 -5.06 0.32
C VAL A 542 2.39 -3.67 0.89
N ASN A 543 1.82 -3.34 2.05
CA ASN A 543 1.93 -2.01 2.65
C ASN A 543 2.91 -2.03 3.83
N ALA A 544 4.00 -1.27 3.72
CA ALA A 544 4.85 -0.94 4.86
C ALA A 544 4.21 0.17 5.71
N TYR A 545 4.57 0.24 6.99
CA TYR A 545 4.11 1.32 7.86
C TYR A 545 5.04 1.57 9.06
N TYR A 546 5.00 2.79 9.56
CA TYR A 546 5.53 3.17 10.87
C TYR A 546 4.41 3.28 11.92
N SER A 547 4.50 2.53 13.02
CA SER A 547 3.60 2.62 14.18
C SER A 547 4.12 3.64 15.18
N VAL A 548 3.42 4.77 15.32
CA VAL A 548 3.78 5.84 16.28
C VAL A 548 3.70 5.36 17.72
N SER A 549 2.65 4.59 18.08
CA SER A 549 2.43 4.13 19.46
C SER A 549 3.52 3.18 19.95
N ASP A 550 4.00 2.31 19.06
CA ASP A 550 4.91 1.23 19.41
C ASP A 550 6.37 1.57 19.04
N HIS A 551 6.56 2.66 18.30
CA HIS A 551 7.84 3.09 17.74
C HIS A 551 8.54 1.96 16.96
N VAL A 552 7.79 1.34 16.05
CA VAL A 552 8.21 0.21 15.21
C VAL A 552 7.95 0.54 13.75
N VAL A 553 8.90 0.20 12.87
CA VAL A 553 8.69 0.19 11.42
C VAL A 553 8.56 -1.26 10.94
N VAL A 554 7.57 -1.50 10.08
CA VAL A 554 7.20 -2.85 9.61
C VAL A 554 7.25 -2.94 8.10
N PHE A 555 7.94 -3.97 7.61
CA PHE A 555 8.00 -4.34 6.19
C PHE A 555 7.49 -5.78 6.02
N PRO A 556 6.24 -5.98 5.56
CA PRO A 556 5.69 -7.32 5.40
C PRO A 556 6.42 -8.16 4.37
N ALA A 557 6.42 -9.49 4.57
CA ALA A 557 6.97 -10.47 3.62
C ALA A 557 6.38 -10.29 2.21
N GLY A 558 5.08 -9.96 2.15
CA GLY A 558 4.37 -9.75 0.90
C GLY A 558 4.94 -8.62 0.04
N LEU A 559 5.49 -7.56 0.65
CA LEU A 559 6.14 -6.44 -0.03
C LEU A 559 7.56 -6.79 -0.50
N LEU A 560 8.27 -7.65 0.23
CA LEU A 560 9.68 -7.98 -0.01
C LEU A 560 9.85 -9.05 -1.10
N GLN A 561 9.23 -8.80 -2.26
CA GLN A 561 9.18 -9.66 -3.43
C GLN A 561 9.26 -8.85 -4.74
N PRO A 562 9.56 -9.48 -5.90
CA PRO A 562 9.53 -8.81 -7.19
C PRO A 562 8.16 -8.16 -7.51
N PRO A 563 8.12 -6.93 -8.08
CA PRO A 563 9.24 -6.11 -8.57
C PRO A 563 9.92 -5.22 -7.51
N PHE A 564 9.49 -5.27 -6.25
CA PHE A 564 9.93 -4.34 -5.21
C PHE A 564 11.28 -4.71 -4.61
N PHE A 565 11.50 -5.99 -4.37
CA PHE A 565 12.73 -6.49 -3.77
C PHE A 565 13.07 -7.89 -4.24
N HIS A 566 14.33 -8.12 -4.59
CA HIS A 566 14.87 -9.47 -4.75
C HIS A 566 16.40 -9.47 -4.62
N PRO A 567 17.01 -10.40 -3.85
CA PRO A 567 18.47 -10.48 -3.71
C PRO A 567 19.20 -10.85 -5.01
N GLY A 568 18.46 -11.40 -5.98
CA GLY A 568 18.95 -11.82 -7.30
C GLY A 568 18.84 -10.79 -8.43
N TYR A 569 18.45 -9.54 -8.14
CA TYR A 569 18.50 -8.44 -9.11
C TYR A 569 19.93 -8.12 -9.59
N PRO A 570 20.09 -7.37 -10.70
CA PRO A 570 21.37 -7.20 -11.37
C PRO A 570 22.48 -6.79 -10.41
N ARG A 571 23.53 -7.60 -10.31
CA ARG A 571 24.63 -7.42 -9.35
C ARG A 571 25.97 -7.70 -9.98
N TYR A 572 27.01 -6.94 -9.63
CA TYR A 572 28.34 -7.18 -10.19
C TYR A 572 29.11 -8.28 -9.44
N GLY A 573 28.95 -9.53 -9.90
CA GLY A 573 29.65 -10.69 -9.35
C GLY A 573 28.97 -11.32 -8.12
N PRO A 574 29.50 -12.43 -7.61
CA PRO A 574 28.85 -13.24 -6.56
C PRO A 574 28.85 -12.59 -5.16
N PHE A 575 29.57 -11.49 -4.98
CA PHE A 575 29.70 -10.77 -3.71
C PHE A 575 29.09 -9.36 -3.71
N SER A 576 28.55 -8.92 -4.85
CA SER A 576 27.82 -7.65 -4.91
C SER A 576 26.33 -7.96 -4.87
N GLU A 577 25.56 -7.12 -4.22
CA GLU A 577 24.10 -7.26 -4.13
C GLU A 577 23.47 -6.49 -5.29
N GLY A 578 22.24 -6.82 -5.68
CA GLY A 578 21.61 -6.12 -6.80
C GLY A 578 21.14 -4.75 -6.34
N GLU A 579 21.77 -3.67 -6.77
CA GLU A 579 21.66 -2.39 -6.06
C GLU A 579 20.58 -1.48 -6.65
N ALA A 580 20.68 -1.06 -7.92
CA ALA A 580 19.85 0.01 -8.45
C ALA A 580 18.35 -0.24 -8.27
N VAL A 581 17.89 -1.45 -8.57
CA VAL A 581 16.48 -1.84 -8.49
C VAL A 581 16.02 -1.90 -7.04
N ASN A 582 16.76 -2.57 -6.16
CA ASN A 582 16.38 -2.71 -4.75
C ASN A 582 16.39 -1.35 -4.03
N PHE A 583 17.40 -0.51 -4.27
CA PHE A 583 17.44 0.84 -3.70
C PHE A 583 16.33 1.75 -4.24
N GLY A 584 16.07 1.73 -5.55
CA GLY A 584 15.05 2.58 -6.16
C GLY A 584 13.63 2.16 -5.78
N ALA A 585 13.36 0.86 -5.75
CA ALA A 585 12.07 0.31 -5.36
C ALA A 585 11.93 0.21 -3.83
N ALA A 586 12.33 -0.90 -3.20
CA ALA A 586 12.16 -1.10 -1.76
C ALA A 586 12.91 -0.05 -0.90
N GLY A 587 14.11 0.38 -1.30
CA GLY A 587 14.91 1.34 -0.54
C GLY A 587 14.25 2.71 -0.42
N SER A 588 13.57 3.20 -1.46
CA SER A 588 12.81 4.45 -1.40
C SER A 588 11.60 4.35 -0.47
N ILE A 589 10.92 3.19 -0.44
CA ILE A 589 9.82 2.91 0.51
C ILE A 589 10.35 2.83 1.94
N MET A 590 11.48 2.15 2.16
CA MET A 590 12.13 2.09 3.47
C MET A 590 12.51 3.49 3.98
N ALA A 591 13.05 4.33 3.10
CA ALA A 591 13.40 5.70 3.44
C ALA A 591 12.14 6.55 3.73
N HIS A 592 11.08 6.40 2.94
CA HIS A 592 9.79 7.05 3.17
C HIS A 592 9.26 6.71 4.58
N GLU A 593 9.19 5.43 4.94
CA GLU A 593 8.69 5.01 6.26
C GLU A 593 9.58 5.51 7.42
N LEU A 594 10.90 5.59 7.23
CA LEU A 594 11.79 6.21 8.23
C LEU A 594 11.54 7.71 8.40
N LEU A 595 11.16 8.43 7.35
CA LEU A 595 10.84 9.85 7.43
C LEU A 595 9.54 10.13 8.20
N ARG A 596 8.59 9.18 8.22
CA ARG A 596 7.36 9.30 9.02
C ARG A 596 7.60 9.50 10.51
N ILE A 597 8.73 9.01 11.03
CA ILE A 597 9.18 9.25 12.41
C ILE A 597 9.27 10.75 12.73
N PHE A 598 9.54 11.57 11.71
CA PHE A 598 9.80 13.01 11.84
C PHE A 598 8.66 13.89 11.36
N TYR A 599 7.54 13.34 10.91
CA TYR A 599 6.38 14.13 10.45
C TYR A 599 5.89 15.09 11.52
N GLN A 600 5.95 14.70 12.80
CA GLN A 600 5.60 15.58 13.91
C GLN A 600 6.43 16.88 13.92
N LEU A 601 7.69 16.85 13.49
CA LEU A 601 8.54 18.06 13.43
C LEU A 601 8.08 19.06 12.35
N LEU A 602 7.39 18.57 11.31
CA LEU A 602 6.88 19.39 10.21
C LEU A 602 5.54 20.07 10.55
N LEU A 603 4.86 19.60 11.61
CA LEU A 603 3.58 20.15 12.03
C LEU A 603 3.76 21.44 12.84
N PRO A 604 2.79 22.38 12.80
CA PRO A 604 2.82 23.60 13.60
C PRO A 604 3.04 23.30 15.09
N GLY A 605 4.05 23.93 15.69
CA GLY A 605 4.42 23.73 17.10
C GLY A 605 5.16 22.42 17.40
N GLY A 606 5.38 21.56 16.40
CA GLY A 606 6.04 20.27 16.55
C GLY A 606 7.56 20.34 16.73
N CYS A 607 8.18 21.46 16.35
CA CYS A 607 9.56 21.77 16.70
C CYS A 607 9.74 23.23 17.16
N PRO A 608 9.45 23.54 18.44
CA PRO A 608 9.57 24.90 18.97
C PRO A 608 10.99 25.46 18.95
N ALA A 609 12.00 24.58 18.99
CA ALA A 609 13.40 24.95 18.98
C ALA A 609 14.01 25.05 17.56
N CYS A 610 13.26 24.67 16.51
CA CYS A 610 13.73 24.73 15.13
C CYS A 610 13.62 26.14 14.54
N ASP A 611 14.31 26.37 13.43
CA ASP A 611 14.08 27.56 12.60
C ASP A 611 12.76 27.41 11.85
N THR A 612 11.68 27.93 12.45
CA THR A 612 10.33 27.83 11.90
C THR A 612 10.18 28.60 10.58
N HIS A 613 10.99 29.64 10.35
CA HIS A 613 10.93 30.42 9.11
C HIS A 613 11.44 29.58 7.94
N VAL A 614 12.65 29.01 8.07
CA VAL A 614 13.23 28.15 7.03
C VAL A 614 12.38 26.93 6.77
N LEU A 615 11.83 26.31 7.83
CA LEU A 615 10.92 25.16 7.69
C LEU A 615 9.64 25.54 6.93
N GLN A 616 9.00 26.65 7.31
CA GLN A 616 7.77 27.10 6.65
C GLN A 616 8.02 27.48 5.18
N GLU A 617 9.14 28.12 4.87
CA GLU A 617 9.54 28.39 3.48
C GLU A 617 9.73 27.11 2.67
N ALA A 618 10.36 26.07 3.26
CA ALA A 618 10.54 24.79 2.60
C ALA A 618 9.21 24.07 2.33
N LEU A 619 8.27 24.10 3.29
CA LEU A 619 6.92 23.54 3.13
C LEU A 619 6.11 24.29 2.06
N LEU A 620 6.13 25.64 2.09
CA LEU A 620 5.48 26.46 1.06
C LEU A 620 6.10 26.24 -0.34
N CYS A 621 7.40 25.98 -0.41
CA CYS A 621 8.04 25.59 -1.66
C CYS A 621 7.43 24.30 -2.19
N LEU A 622 7.29 23.27 -1.34
CA LEU A 622 6.72 21.98 -1.72
C LEU A 622 5.27 22.11 -2.19
N GLU A 623 4.44 22.85 -1.47
CA GLU A 623 3.05 23.09 -1.88
C GLU A 623 2.98 23.74 -3.28
N ARG A 624 3.79 24.77 -3.53
CA ARG A 624 3.87 25.43 -4.84
C ARG A 624 4.43 24.50 -5.92
N HIS A 625 5.39 23.66 -5.56
CA HIS A 625 6.02 22.71 -6.46
C HIS A 625 5.00 21.67 -6.96
N TYR A 626 4.20 21.09 -6.07
CA TYR A 626 3.15 20.14 -6.45
C TYR A 626 1.99 20.82 -7.19
N ALA A 627 1.61 22.03 -6.78
CA ALA A 627 0.56 22.80 -7.45
C ALA A 627 0.92 23.20 -8.90
N ALA A 628 2.19 23.16 -9.29
CA ALA A 628 2.64 23.47 -10.65
C ALA A 628 2.39 22.33 -11.66
N PHE A 629 2.14 21.11 -11.19
CA PHE A 629 1.85 19.97 -12.07
C PHE A 629 0.38 19.97 -12.52
N PRO A 630 0.09 19.58 -13.78
CA PRO A 630 -1.27 19.47 -14.26
C PRO A 630 -2.03 18.37 -13.49
N SER A 631 -3.17 18.74 -12.91
CA SER A 631 -4.09 17.79 -12.27
C SER A 631 -5.01 17.14 -13.32
N PRO A 632 -5.23 15.82 -13.30
CA PRO A 632 -6.08 15.11 -14.27
C PRO A 632 -7.50 15.67 -14.39
N ASN A 633 -8.03 16.27 -13.32
CA ASN A 633 -9.42 16.73 -13.23
C ASN A 633 -9.56 18.26 -13.18
N MET A 634 -8.50 19.03 -13.45
CA MET A 634 -8.53 20.50 -13.43
C MET A 634 -8.96 21.11 -12.07
N SER A 635 -9.05 20.30 -11.01
CA SER A 635 -9.29 20.74 -9.65
C SER A 635 -7.98 21.25 -9.03
N PRO A 636 -8.00 22.34 -8.26
CA PRO A 636 -6.83 22.81 -7.52
C PRO A 636 -6.31 21.68 -6.64
N PHE A 637 -4.99 21.48 -6.62
CA PHE A 637 -4.35 20.57 -5.69
C PHE A 637 -4.70 20.96 -4.25
N ASN A 638 -5.45 20.12 -3.53
CA ASN A 638 -5.72 20.31 -2.11
C ASN A 638 -4.50 19.83 -1.31
N GLY A 639 -3.47 20.68 -1.25
CA GLY A 639 -2.15 20.29 -0.78
C GLY A 639 -2.05 20.00 0.72
N SER A 640 -2.98 20.47 1.54
CA SER A 640 -2.91 20.31 3.00
C SER A 640 -2.93 18.84 3.45
N HIS A 641 -3.71 17.99 2.78
CA HIS A 641 -3.88 16.58 3.19
C HIS A 641 -2.75 15.67 2.74
N THR A 642 -2.04 16.01 1.66
CA THR A 642 -1.01 15.15 1.04
C THR A 642 0.41 15.63 1.29
N LEU A 643 0.60 16.83 1.87
CA LEU A 643 1.90 17.48 2.01
C LEU A 643 2.94 16.63 2.74
N LEU A 644 2.55 15.98 3.84
CA LEU A 644 3.47 15.14 4.61
C LEU A 644 3.94 13.92 3.81
N GLU A 645 3.02 13.26 3.10
CA GLU A 645 3.34 12.12 2.24
C GLU A 645 4.22 12.53 1.05
N ASN A 646 3.95 13.69 0.45
CA ASN A 646 4.76 14.27 -0.60
C ASN A 646 6.18 14.61 -0.13
N ALA A 647 6.30 15.18 1.07
CA ALA A 647 7.57 15.40 1.73
C ALA A 647 8.30 14.06 1.96
N GLY A 648 7.59 13.03 2.42
CA GLY A 648 8.09 11.67 2.58
C GLY A 648 8.63 11.07 1.27
N ASP A 649 7.89 11.17 0.17
CA ASP A 649 8.31 10.63 -1.13
C ASP A 649 9.55 11.34 -1.71
N ILE A 650 9.57 12.68 -1.65
CA ILE A 650 10.73 13.47 -2.08
C ILE A 650 11.98 13.10 -1.26
N GLY A 651 11.84 13.05 0.06
CA GLY A 651 12.94 12.69 0.94
C GLY A 651 13.37 11.24 0.74
N GLY A 652 12.41 10.33 0.62
CA GLY A 652 12.62 8.90 0.46
C GLY A 652 13.44 8.57 -0.78
N LEU A 653 13.05 9.12 -1.94
CA LEU A 653 13.79 8.95 -3.18
C LEU A 653 15.22 9.53 -3.08
N ALA A 654 15.37 10.74 -2.55
CA ALA A 654 16.67 11.40 -2.45
C ALA A 654 17.63 10.66 -1.49
N ILE A 655 17.12 10.14 -0.38
CA ILE A 655 17.89 9.36 0.59
C ILE A 655 18.28 8.00 0.02
N ALA A 656 17.35 7.31 -0.65
CA ALA A 656 17.65 6.05 -1.31
C ALA A 656 18.70 6.21 -2.41
N PHE A 657 18.62 7.29 -3.21
CA PHE A 657 19.62 7.59 -4.23
C PHE A 657 21.00 7.91 -3.60
N GLN A 658 21.01 8.62 -2.46
CA GLN A 658 22.24 8.89 -1.72
C GLN A 658 22.90 7.60 -1.21
N ALA A 659 22.12 6.67 -0.67
CA ALA A 659 22.60 5.37 -0.22
C ALA A 659 23.16 4.56 -1.39
N TYR A 660 22.39 4.45 -2.47
CA TYR A 660 22.83 3.77 -3.69
C TYR A 660 24.10 4.36 -4.30
N SER A 661 24.20 5.69 -4.38
CA SER A 661 25.38 6.38 -4.91
C SER A 661 26.64 6.10 -4.09
N LYS A 662 26.50 5.84 -2.79
CA LYS A 662 27.59 5.39 -1.92
C LYS A 662 27.94 3.93 -2.22
N SER A 663 26.94 3.06 -2.26
CA SER A 663 27.10 1.62 -2.48
C SER A 663 27.80 1.30 -3.81
N ILE A 664 27.37 1.90 -4.92
CA ILE A 664 27.93 1.63 -6.25
C ILE A 664 29.41 2.01 -6.37
N VAL A 665 29.86 3.00 -5.58
CA VAL A 665 31.27 3.41 -5.52
C VAL A 665 32.08 2.40 -4.70
N GLU A 666 31.50 1.87 -3.62
CA GLU A 666 32.15 0.89 -2.74
C GLU A 666 32.26 -0.49 -3.39
N HIS A 667 31.29 -0.91 -4.21
CA HIS A 667 31.23 -2.25 -4.84
C HIS A 667 31.72 -2.33 -6.30
N HIS A 668 32.29 -1.26 -6.85
CA HIS A 668 32.92 -1.23 -8.19
C HIS A 668 31.96 -1.49 -9.39
N GLY A 669 30.76 -0.91 -9.36
CA GLY A 669 29.81 -0.91 -10.48
C GLY A 669 28.76 -2.02 -10.43
N GLU A 670 27.80 -2.00 -11.37
CA GLU A 670 26.64 -2.90 -11.40
C GLU A 670 26.42 -3.48 -12.81
N MET A 671 25.84 -4.68 -12.89
CA MET A 671 25.34 -5.24 -14.15
C MET A 671 24.11 -4.48 -14.64
N THR A 672 23.91 -4.41 -15.95
CA THR A 672 22.70 -3.81 -16.53
C THR A 672 21.64 -4.88 -16.83
N LEU A 673 20.39 -4.45 -17.03
CA LEU A 673 19.37 -5.35 -17.59
C LEU A 673 19.63 -5.56 -19.09
N PRO A 674 19.48 -6.80 -19.60
CA PRO A 674 19.57 -7.04 -21.03
C PRO A 674 18.55 -6.22 -21.82
N ASN A 675 18.92 -5.77 -23.02
CA ASN A 675 18.04 -5.13 -24.02
C ASN A 675 17.24 -3.90 -23.55
N GLN A 676 17.70 -3.19 -22.51
CA GLN A 676 17.07 -1.97 -22.01
C GLN A 676 17.90 -0.70 -22.28
N ASP A 677 19.19 -0.82 -22.62
CA ASP A 677 20.14 0.29 -22.82
C ASP A 677 20.12 1.36 -21.71
N LEU A 678 19.68 1.00 -20.50
CA LEU A 678 19.66 1.88 -19.33
C LEU A 678 20.94 1.71 -18.50
N SER A 679 21.55 2.83 -18.14
CA SER A 679 22.59 2.85 -17.11
C SER A 679 22.04 2.44 -15.74
N PRO A 680 22.88 1.95 -14.81
CA PRO A 680 22.45 1.63 -13.45
C PRO A 680 21.73 2.78 -12.74
N TYR A 681 22.14 4.04 -12.98
CA TYR A 681 21.45 5.21 -12.43
C TYR A 681 20.06 5.45 -13.04
N GLN A 682 19.89 5.22 -14.35
CA GLN A 682 18.57 5.29 -14.99
C GLN A 682 17.66 4.14 -14.54
N LEU A 683 18.25 2.96 -14.33
CA LEU A 683 17.55 1.80 -13.81
C LEU A 683 17.00 2.05 -12.39
N PHE A 684 17.76 2.72 -11.53
CA PHE A 684 17.29 3.16 -10.21
C PHE A 684 16.00 4.00 -10.32
N PHE A 685 16.01 5.08 -11.10
CA PHE A 685 14.83 5.96 -11.22
C PHE A 685 13.65 5.27 -11.91
N ARG A 686 13.92 4.39 -12.89
CA ARG A 686 12.89 3.56 -13.51
C ARG A 686 12.25 2.61 -12.51
N SER A 687 13.04 1.96 -11.65
CA SER A 687 12.53 1.02 -10.64
C SER A 687 11.64 1.72 -9.60
N TYR A 688 12.03 2.93 -9.15
CA TYR A 688 11.20 3.79 -8.32
C TYR A 688 9.86 4.10 -8.98
N ALA A 689 9.89 4.63 -10.20
CA ALA A 689 8.68 4.98 -10.92
C ALA A 689 7.79 3.75 -11.17
N GLN A 690 8.39 2.59 -11.47
CA GLN A 690 7.65 1.36 -11.72
C GLN A 690 6.83 0.93 -10.50
N VAL A 691 7.39 0.97 -9.29
CA VAL A 691 6.64 0.58 -8.08
C VAL A 691 5.59 1.61 -7.69
N MET A 692 5.77 2.88 -8.09
CA MET A 692 4.78 3.95 -7.92
C MET A 692 3.67 3.94 -8.99
N CYS A 693 3.80 3.13 -10.05
CA CYS A 693 2.74 2.96 -11.05
C CYS A 693 1.47 2.39 -10.39
N ARG A 694 0.38 3.14 -10.51
CA ARG A 694 -0.98 2.75 -10.10
C ARG A 694 -1.96 3.36 -11.10
N GLU A 695 -3.09 2.68 -11.32
CA GLU A 695 -4.19 3.26 -12.07
C GLU A 695 -4.74 4.50 -11.33
N LEU A 696 -5.15 5.52 -12.10
CA LEU A 696 -5.92 6.65 -11.59
C LEU A 696 -7.33 6.15 -11.23
N SER A 697 -7.47 5.47 -10.08
CA SER A 697 -8.78 5.22 -9.52
C SER A 697 -9.38 6.56 -9.09
N SER A 698 -10.71 6.73 -9.22
CA SER A 698 -11.41 7.87 -8.62
C SER A 698 -11.03 7.93 -7.14
N GLN A 699 -10.15 8.88 -6.78
CA GLN A 699 -9.49 8.91 -5.48
C GLN A 699 -10.52 8.79 -4.36
N ASP A 700 -10.26 7.85 -3.45
CA ASP A 700 -10.88 7.83 -2.14
C ASP A 700 -10.61 9.20 -1.49
N PRO A 701 -11.63 9.95 -1.05
CA PRO A 701 -11.43 11.24 -0.39
C PRO A 701 -10.54 11.14 0.85
N GLN A 702 -10.38 9.95 1.43
CA GLN A 702 -9.48 9.69 2.56
C GLN A 702 -8.06 9.27 2.15
N ASP A 703 -7.75 9.18 0.85
CA ASP A 703 -6.41 8.87 0.40
C ASP A 703 -5.47 10.05 0.73
N THR A 704 -4.57 9.84 1.69
CA THR A 704 -3.58 10.84 2.11
C THR A 704 -2.43 10.96 1.11
N TYR A 705 -2.37 10.12 0.07
CA TYR A 705 -1.35 10.17 -0.95
C TYR A 705 -1.76 11.01 -2.15
N SER A 706 -0.79 11.68 -2.78
CA SER A 706 -1.00 12.33 -4.07
C SER A 706 -1.34 11.33 -5.18
N PRO A 707 -1.99 11.78 -6.28
CA PRO A 707 -2.17 10.95 -7.47
C PRO A 707 -0.87 10.28 -7.93
N PRO A 708 -0.94 9.07 -8.52
CA PRO A 708 0.25 8.29 -8.88
C PRO A 708 1.26 9.06 -9.76
N SER A 709 0.78 9.83 -10.73
CA SER A 709 1.63 10.69 -11.58
C SER A 709 2.42 11.72 -10.77
N LEU A 710 1.80 12.36 -9.76
CA LEU A 710 2.46 13.33 -8.89
C LEU A 710 3.45 12.67 -7.92
N ARG A 711 3.18 11.45 -7.46
CA ARG A 711 4.15 10.66 -6.66
C ARG A 711 5.39 10.27 -7.45
N ILE A 712 5.29 10.21 -8.78
CA ILE A 712 6.44 10.01 -9.67
C ILE A 712 7.12 11.36 -9.99
N HIS A 713 6.38 12.31 -10.56
CA HIS A 713 6.96 13.55 -11.07
C HIS A 713 7.49 14.47 -9.96
N GLY A 714 6.81 14.57 -8.81
CA GLY A 714 7.21 15.43 -7.70
C GLY A 714 8.61 15.11 -7.17
N PRO A 715 8.88 13.86 -6.75
CA PRO A 715 10.18 13.41 -6.29
C PRO A 715 11.28 13.45 -7.35
N LEU A 716 10.98 13.07 -8.60
CA LEU A 716 11.97 13.08 -9.69
C LEU A 716 12.39 14.51 -10.05
N SER A 717 11.44 15.43 -10.17
CA SER A 717 11.73 16.85 -10.47
C SER A 717 12.52 17.54 -9.35
N ASN A 718 12.33 17.12 -8.10
CA ASN A 718 13.07 17.66 -6.96
C ASN A 718 14.45 16.99 -6.73
N THR A 719 14.77 15.92 -7.47
CA THR A 719 16.05 15.19 -7.37
C THR A 719 16.97 15.53 -8.56
N PRO A 720 18.02 16.36 -8.38
CA PRO A 720 18.91 16.82 -9.45
C PRO A 720 19.45 15.74 -10.37
N GLU A 721 19.76 14.60 -9.78
CA GLU A 721 20.48 13.51 -10.40
C GLU A 721 19.60 12.81 -11.44
N PHE A 722 18.27 12.81 -11.27
CA PHE A 722 17.34 12.35 -12.29
C PHE A 722 17.52 13.12 -13.60
N ALA A 723 17.38 14.44 -13.55
CA ALA A 723 17.53 15.31 -14.72
C ALA A 723 18.92 15.21 -15.35
N LYS A 724 19.96 14.97 -14.54
CA LYS A 724 21.32 14.74 -15.02
C LYS A 724 21.45 13.43 -15.81
N HIS A 725 20.89 12.33 -15.31
CA HIS A 725 21.01 11.01 -15.92
C HIS A 725 20.07 10.78 -17.11
N PHE A 726 18.95 11.50 -17.17
CA PHE A 726 18.02 11.50 -18.32
C PHE A 726 18.23 12.69 -19.28
N TYR A 727 19.23 13.54 -19.03
CA TYR A 727 19.58 14.69 -19.87
C TYR A 727 18.43 15.70 -20.06
N CYS A 728 17.64 15.92 -19.02
CA CYS A 728 16.46 16.78 -19.11
C CYS A 728 16.84 18.27 -19.23
N PRO A 729 16.27 19.02 -20.18
CA PRO A 729 16.56 20.44 -20.35
C PRO A 729 16.20 21.25 -19.10
N ARG A 730 17.00 22.26 -18.75
CA ARG A 730 16.71 23.13 -17.61
C ARG A 730 15.45 23.95 -17.86
N GLY A 731 14.58 24.04 -16.86
CA GLY A 731 13.34 24.82 -16.91
C GLY A 731 12.11 24.00 -17.33
N THR A 732 12.26 22.71 -17.63
CA THR A 732 11.11 21.80 -17.79
C THR A 732 10.50 21.46 -16.43
N LEU A 733 9.28 20.91 -16.43
CA LEU A 733 8.61 20.46 -15.21
C LEU A 733 9.43 19.44 -14.42
N LEU A 734 10.12 18.52 -15.12
CA LEU A 734 11.00 17.51 -14.51
C LEU A 734 12.45 17.99 -14.26
N ASN A 735 12.78 19.23 -14.62
CA ASN A 735 14.06 19.85 -14.27
C ASN A 735 13.87 21.36 -13.98
N PRO A 736 13.12 21.69 -12.90
CA PRO A 736 12.83 23.07 -12.58
C PRO A 736 14.10 23.83 -12.19
N SER A 737 14.11 25.15 -12.44
CA SER A 737 15.27 25.99 -12.14
C SER A 737 15.52 26.20 -10.63
N ALA A 738 14.49 26.03 -9.82
CA ALA A 738 14.53 26.04 -8.37
C ALA A 738 13.97 24.73 -7.82
N ARG A 739 14.53 24.24 -6.72
CA ARG A 739 14.13 22.99 -6.06
C ARG A 739 13.94 23.22 -4.58
N CYS A 740 13.02 22.48 -3.99
CA CYS A 740 12.70 22.57 -2.58
C CYS A 740 13.68 21.75 -1.75
N LYS A 741 14.09 22.31 -0.60
CA LYS A 741 15.02 21.67 0.33
C LYS A 741 14.34 21.53 1.68
N LEU A 742 13.70 20.39 1.90
CA LEU A 742 13.09 20.06 3.19
C LEU A 742 13.95 19.04 3.95
N TRP A 743 14.08 17.83 3.39
CA TRP A 743 14.91 16.75 3.91
C TRP A 743 16.34 16.83 3.43
#